data_AF-A0A8B9MFI7-F1
#
_entry.id   AF-A0A8B9MFI7-F1
#
_cell.length_a   1.000
_cell.length_b   1.000
_cell.length_c   1.000
_cell.angle_alpha   90.00
_cell.angle_beta   90.00
_cell.angle_gamma   90.00
#
_symmetry.space_group_name_H-M   'P 1'
#
loop_
_entity.id
_entity.type
_entity.pdbx_description
1 polymer ?
#
loop_
_entity_poly.entity_id
_entity_poly.type
_entity_poly.pdbx_seq_one_letter_code
_entity_poly.pdbx_strand_id
1 'polypeptide(L)'
;MIKIPFVNKHQLTFRLLEKAPSEVRVLHHCSPLLVVFPIPFKACKGVTKHTCSINIMNIFCISLFFFFACVLWVFFPQERKKHGENNNELFLADVYAYQGKFHEAAKLYKKSGHENLALDMYSDLRMFDYAKDFLGSGDPKDTKMLIKKQADWAKNINEPKAAVEMYLSAGEHMKAIEISGDHGWVDMLIEIARKLDKAEREPLSKCAFYFKKLDNPGYAAETYMKVGDLKALVHLHVETHRWEEAFALSEKHPEFKDDVYVPYAQWLAENDRFEEAQKAFHKAGRQSEAVRVLEQLTHNAVVESRFNDAAYYYWMLSMQCLDIAQENEQQKTEMLQKFHHFQHLAEVYHVYHSIQRYTEEPFSFHLPETLFNISRFLLHSLTKETPLGISKVNTLFALAKQSKALGAYKLARHAYDKLQGLQIPARFQKSIELGSLTIRSKPFHDSEELVPLCYRCSTNNPLLNNLGNVCINCRQPFVFSASSYEVLHLVEFYLEDGITDEEAVALIDLEVPRLNKRENKWQEMMSDHAQSLRLDDNTDIIEDDDPFTAKLSFEQGGSEFVPVIVNRAVLQSMSRRDVLIKRWPKPLRWQYYRSLLPDASITMCPSCFQMFHTEDYELLVLQHNCCPFCRRRIDESNQ
;
A
#
# COMPACT_ATOMS: atom_id res chain seq x y z
N MET A 1 -26.91 53.68 -24.41
CA MET A 1 -28.04 52.82 -24.81
C MET A 1 -28.62 52.18 -23.55
N ILE A 2 -29.50 52.87 -22.81
CA ILE A 2 -29.82 52.44 -21.44
C ILE A 2 -31.25 51.93 -21.40
N LYS A 3 -31.41 50.61 -21.55
CA LYS A 3 -32.61 49.87 -21.15
C LYS A 3 -32.77 50.05 -19.64
N ILE A 4 -33.81 50.76 -19.19
CA ILE A 4 -34.13 50.89 -17.76
C ILE A 4 -35.12 49.76 -17.43
N PRO A 5 -34.76 48.78 -16.56
CA PRO A 5 -35.64 47.67 -16.22
C PRO A 5 -36.80 48.14 -15.32
N PHE A 6 -37.97 47.49 -15.46
CA PHE A 6 -39.11 47.67 -14.56
C PHE A 6 -38.74 47.11 -13.17
N VAL A 7 -38.32 47.98 -12.24
CA VAL A 7 -38.03 47.58 -10.86
C VAL A 7 -39.23 47.87 -9.96
N ASN A 8 -39.73 46.81 -9.34
CA ASN A 8 -40.81 46.82 -8.37
C ASN A 8 -40.43 47.62 -7.12
N LYS A 9 -41.31 48.52 -6.67
CA LYS A 9 -41.09 49.62 -5.69
C LYS A 9 -40.62 49.21 -4.27
N HIS A 10 -40.44 47.92 -3.97
CA HIS A 10 -40.13 47.44 -2.62
C HIS A 10 -38.70 46.92 -2.39
N GLN A 11 -37.84 46.80 -3.41
CA GLN A 11 -36.50 46.18 -3.26
C GLN A 11 -35.31 47.16 -3.25
N LEU A 12 -35.55 48.48 -3.35
CA LEU A 12 -34.48 49.49 -3.54
C LEU A 12 -33.89 50.05 -2.24
N THR A 13 -34.30 49.59 -1.06
CA THR A 13 -33.84 50.17 0.22
C THR A 13 -32.56 49.55 0.81
N PHE A 14 -31.98 48.49 0.24
CA PHE A 14 -30.89 47.76 0.95
C PHE A 14 -29.59 47.47 0.16
N ARG A 15 -29.37 48.01 -1.05
CA ARG A 15 -28.15 47.68 -1.83
C ARG A 15 -27.40 48.86 -2.47
N LEU A 16 -27.55 50.08 -1.95
CA LEU A 16 -26.81 51.27 -2.42
C LEU A 16 -25.99 51.95 -1.31
N LEU A 17 -25.36 51.17 -0.43
CA LEU A 17 -24.46 51.71 0.62
C LEU A 17 -23.02 51.18 0.57
N GLU A 18 -22.64 50.41 -0.44
CA GLU A 18 -21.25 50.00 -0.61
C GLU A 18 -20.76 50.40 -2.00
N LYS A 19 -19.69 51.20 -2.01
CA LYS A 19 -18.94 51.74 -3.17
C LYS A 19 -19.42 53.09 -3.70
N ALA A 20 -19.03 54.14 -3.00
CA ALA A 20 -18.60 55.36 -3.68
C ALA A 20 -17.16 55.18 -4.19
N PRO A 21 -16.83 55.72 -5.36
CA PRO A 21 -15.68 56.61 -5.43
C PRO A 21 -16.07 57.98 -5.97
N SER A 22 -15.24 58.92 -5.53
CA SER A 22 -15.22 60.37 -5.69
C SER A 22 -15.14 60.88 -7.14
N GLU A 23 -15.53 62.15 -7.29
CA GLU A 23 -15.33 63.07 -8.43
C GLU A 23 -16.45 63.16 -9.47
N VAL A 24 -17.35 64.13 -9.31
CA VAL A 24 -17.90 64.89 -10.46
C VAL A 24 -18.01 66.37 -10.10
N ARG A 25 -17.40 67.19 -10.97
CA ARG A 25 -17.31 68.65 -10.92
C ARG A 25 -18.67 69.34 -11.10
N VAL A 26 -18.81 70.44 -10.38
CA VAL A 26 -19.91 71.42 -10.44
C VAL A 26 -19.97 72.07 -11.83
N LEU A 27 -21.15 72.07 -12.45
CA LEU A 27 -21.53 73.04 -13.48
C LEU A 27 -22.80 73.75 -13.01
N HIS A 28 -22.64 75.02 -12.65
CA HIS A 28 -23.71 75.97 -12.38
C HIS A 28 -24.44 76.32 -13.69
N HIS A 29 -25.75 76.12 -13.73
CA HIS A 29 -26.76 77.14 -14.07
C HIS A 29 -28.12 76.50 -14.36
N CYS A 30 -29.13 77.04 -13.67
CA CYS A 30 -30.57 77.09 -13.96
C CYS A 30 -31.43 76.58 -12.80
N SER A 31 -31.79 77.52 -11.93
CA SER A 31 -32.94 77.42 -11.03
C SER A 31 -34.24 77.53 -11.83
N PRO A 32 -35.33 76.87 -11.38
CA PRO A 32 -36.51 77.67 -11.08
C PRO A 32 -37.19 77.30 -9.75
N LEU A 33 -37.41 78.34 -8.95
CA LEU A 33 -38.52 78.61 -8.02
C LEU A 33 -39.31 77.41 -7.45
N LEU A 34 -38.94 77.00 -6.23
CA LEU A 34 -39.82 76.26 -5.31
C LEU A 34 -40.82 77.24 -4.67
N VAL A 35 -42.11 77.08 -4.96
CA VAL A 35 -43.19 77.64 -4.14
C VAL A 35 -43.40 76.72 -2.93
N VAL A 36 -43.10 77.23 -1.75
CA VAL A 36 -43.21 76.54 -0.46
C VAL A 36 -44.67 76.61 0.02
N PHE A 37 -45.30 75.46 0.28
CA PHE A 37 -46.54 75.37 1.09
C PHE A 37 -46.18 74.98 2.54
N PRO A 38 -46.67 75.68 3.58
CA PRO A 38 -46.40 75.33 4.98
C PRO A 38 -47.47 74.38 5.52
N ILE A 39 -47.07 73.33 6.24
CA ILE A 39 -47.96 72.49 7.09
C ILE A 39 -47.42 72.57 8.54
N PRO A 40 -48.26 72.81 9.57
CA PRO A 40 -47.79 73.09 10.91
C PRO A 40 -47.43 71.81 11.68
N PHE A 41 -46.19 71.74 12.19
CA PHE A 41 -45.74 70.74 13.16
C PHE A 41 -46.18 71.13 14.57
N LYS A 42 -46.98 70.29 15.25
CA LYS A 42 -47.18 70.39 16.70
C LYS A 42 -46.72 69.09 17.38
N ALA A 43 -45.71 69.27 18.23
CA ALA A 43 -45.29 68.42 19.36
C ALA A 43 -44.85 66.97 19.08
N CYS A 44 -43.53 66.78 19.02
CA CYS A 44 -42.86 65.60 19.62
C CYS A 44 -41.53 66.05 20.23
N LYS A 45 -41.50 66.18 21.57
CA LYS A 45 -40.25 66.31 22.34
C LYS A 45 -39.61 64.92 22.44
N GLY A 46 -38.35 64.82 22.03
CA GLY A 46 -37.46 63.72 22.41
C GLY A 46 -37.24 62.63 21.36
N VAL A 47 -36.51 62.93 20.27
CA VAL A 47 -35.69 61.95 19.52
C VAL A 47 -34.48 62.68 18.93
N THR A 48 -33.32 62.01 18.93
CA THR A 48 -31.98 62.46 18.55
C THR A 48 -31.84 62.93 17.09
N LYS A 49 -30.89 63.85 16.84
CA LYS A 49 -30.59 64.57 15.57
C LYS A 49 -30.42 63.70 14.29
N HIS A 50 -30.34 62.37 14.37
CA HIS A 50 -30.13 61.49 13.21
C HIS A 50 -31.42 61.08 12.48
N THR A 51 -32.59 61.15 13.11
CA THR A 51 -33.87 60.78 12.47
C THR A 51 -34.47 61.90 11.61
N CYS A 52 -34.10 63.16 11.84
CA CYS A 52 -34.60 64.30 11.08
C CYS A 52 -33.96 64.43 9.69
N SER A 53 -32.68 64.07 9.54
CA SER A 53 -31.96 64.12 8.26
C SER A 53 -32.41 63.04 7.26
N ILE A 54 -32.86 61.88 7.75
CA ILE A 54 -33.41 60.80 6.92
C ILE A 54 -34.75 61.22 6.30
N ASN A 55 -35.60 61.94 7.04
CA ASN A 55 -36.86 62.43 6.52
C ASN A 55 -36.69 63.52 5.47
N ILE A 56 -35.74 64.43 5.64
CA ILE A 56 -35.47 65.50 4.65
C ILE A 56 -34.82 64.92 3.38
N MET A 57 -33.88 63.96 3.50
CA MET A 57 -33.36 63.25 2.32
C MET A 57 -34.41 62.41 1.62
N ASN A 58 -35.31 61.74 2.36
CA ASN A 58 -36.42 61.01 1.75
C ASN A 58 -37.37 61.95 1.00
N ILE A 59 -37.70 63.12 1.55
CA ILE A 59 -38.56 64.11 0.88
C ILE A 59 -37.86 64.69 -0.36
N PHE A 60 -36.57 65.00 -0.28
CA PHE A 60 -35.79 65.46 -1.43
C PHE A 60 -35.68 64.38 -2.52
N CYS A 61 -35.40 63.13 -2.15
CA CYS A 61 -35.42 61.99 -3.08
C CYS A 61 -36.79 61.79 -3.72
N ILE A 62 -37.89 61.89 -2.97
CA ILE A 62 -39.25 61.78 -3.50
C ILE A 62 -39.52 62.91 -4.50
N SER A 63 -39.18 64.15 -4.16
CA SER A 63 -39.39 65.30 -5.05
C SER A 63 -38.52 65.24 -6.32
N LEU A 64 -37.27 64.79 -6.21
CA LEU A 64 -36.37 64.58 -7.35
C LEU A 64 -36.83 63.42 -8.22
N PHE A 65 -37.39 62.36 -7.61
CA PHE A 65 -37.99 61.23 -8.32
C PHE A 65 -39.25 61.64 -9.06
N PHE A 66 -40.11 62.48 -8.46
CA PHE A 66 -41.26 63.06 -9.14
C PHE A 66 -40.85 64.00 -10.27
N PHE A 67 -39.80 64.80 -10.08
CA PHE A 67 -39.27 65.68 -11.12
C PHE A 67 -38.69 64.88 -12.30
N PHE A 68 -37.87 63.87 -12.04
CA PHE A 68 -37.36 62.97 -13.09
C PHE A 68 -38.47 62.15 -13.75
N ALA A 69 -39.46 61.68 -12.99
CA ALA A 69 -40.61 60.97 -13.54
C ALA A 69 -41.45 61.88 -14.45
N CYS A 70 -41.70 63.14 -14.06
CA CYS A 70 -42.38 64.13 -14.90
C CYS A 70 -41.59 64.48 -16.15
N VAL A 71 -40.26 64.66 -16.03
CA VAL A 71 -39.39 64.92 -17.18
C VAL A 71 -39.40 63.73 -18.13
N LEU A 72 -39.27 62.49 -17.65
CA LEU A 72 -39.43 61.30 -18.50
C LEU A 72 -40.84 61.19 -19.10
N TRP A 73 -41.90 61.52 -18.36
CA TRP A 73 -43.28 61.44 -18.88
C TRP A 73 -43.56 62.44 -19.99
N VAL A 74 -42.87 63.58 -20.03
CA VAL A 74 -43.12 64.67 -20.98
C VAL A 74 -42.09 64.70 -22.13
N PHE A 75 -40.83 64.36 -21.87
CA PHE A 75 -39.78 64.37 -22.91
C PHE A 75 -39.78 63.10 -23.78
N PHE A 76 -40.00 61.94 -23.17
CA PHE A 76 -39.97 60.65 -23.87
C PHE A 76 -41.03 60.50 -24.98
N PRO A 77 -42.26 61.07 -24.87
CA PRO A 77 -43.23 61.14 -25.97
C PRO A 77 -42.80 62.01 -27.16
N GLN A 78 -42.03 63.08 -26.91
CA GLN A 78 -41.57 63.98 -27.98
C GLN A 78 -40.41 63.37 -28.77
N GLU A 79 -39.53 62.60 -28.13
CA GLU A 79 -38.39 61.94 -28.79
C GLU A 79 -38.84 60.80 -29.71
N ARG A 80 -39.79 59.93 -29.30
CA ARG A 80 -40.24 58.79 -30.13
C ARG A 80 -41.11 59.20 -31.33
N LYS A 81 -41.92 60.26 -31.20
CA LYS A 81 -42.68 60.81 -32.34
C LYS A 81 -41.77 61.39 -33.43
N LYS A 82 -40.57 61.86 -33.09
CA LYS A 82 -39.55 62.30 -34.06
C LYS A 82 -38.86 61.13 -34.78
N HIS A 83 -38.97 59.90 -34.25
CA HIS A 83 -38.34 58.69 -34.81
C HIS A 83 -39.25 57.85 -35.72
N GLY A 84 -40.50 58.28 -36.00
CA GLY A 84 -41.33 57.69 -37.05
C GLY A 84 -42.12 56.42 -36.67
N GLU A 85 -42.21 56.06 -35.39
CA GLU A 85 -43.07 54.96 -34.92
C GLU A 85 -44.53 55.44 -34.83
N ASN A 86 -45.31 55.27 -35.91
CA ASN A 86 -46.70 55.72 -36.02
C ASN A 86 -47.75 54.79 -35.36
N ASN A 87 -47.36 53.86 -34.49
CA ASN A 87 -48.31 53.00 -33.78
C ASN A 87 -48.79 53.67 -32.49
N ASN A 88 -49.81 54.54 -32.61
CA ASN A 88 -50.49 55.17 -31.46
C ASN A 88 -50.94 54.15 -30.40
N GLU A 89 -51.25 52.91 -30.81
CA GLU A 89 -51.66 51.82 -29.92
C GLU A 89 -50.51 51.29 -29.04
N LEU A 90 -49.28 51.26 -29.55
CA LEU A 90 -48.08 50.85 -28.79
C LEU A 90 -47.73 51.89 -27.73
N PHE A 91 -47.84 53.17 -28.08
CA PHE A 91 -47.66 54.26 -27.13
C PHE A 91 -48.71 54.24 -26.01
N LEU A 92 -49.97 54.00 -26.37
CA LEU A 92 -51.04 53.86 -25.39
C LEU A 92 -50.82 52.64 -24.48
N ALA A 93 -50.27 51.55 -25.00
CA ALA A 93 -49.89 50.38 -24.23
C ALA A 93 -48.78 50.70 -23.20
N ASP A 94 -47.72 51.40 -23.60
CA ASP A 94 -46.65 51.84 -22.68
C ASP A 94 -47.21 52.73 -21.56
N VAL A 95 -48.10 53.67 -21.88
CA VAL A 95 -48.75 54.54 -20.88
C VAL A 95 -49.57 53.72 -19.88
N TYR A 96 -50.35 52.75 -20.35
CA TYR A 96 -51.13 51.88 -19.46
C TYR A 96 -50.24 50.97 -18.60
N ALA A 97 -49.10 50.52 -19.11
CA ALA A 97 -48.12 49.77 -18.33
C ALA A 97 -47.56 50.61 -17.16
N TYR A 98 -47.23 51.88 -17.40
CA TYR A 98 -46.77 52.79 -16.34
C TYR A 98 -47.87 53.18 -15.34
N GLN A 99 -49.14 53.18 -15.75
CA GLN A 99 -50.29 53.44 -14.87
C GLN A 99 -50.68 52.24 -13.99
N GLY A 100 -50.05 51.07 -14.18
CA GLY A 100 -50.37 49.84 -13.46
C GLY A 100 -51.54 49.05 -14.06
N LYS A 101 -52.07 49.46 -15.22
CA LYS A 101 -53.16 48.77 -15.93
C LYS A 101 -52.61 47.70 -16.88
N PHE A 102 -51.95 46.70 -16.31
CA PHE A 102 -51.16 45.72 -17.07
C PHE A 102 -51.99 44.85 -18.04
N HIS A 103 -53.23 44.51 -17.67
CA HIS A 103 -54.12 43.71 -18.53
C HIS A 103 -54.58 44.48 -19.79
N GLU A 104 -54.82 45.78 -19.65
CA GLU A 104 -55.22 46.66 -20.76
C GLU A 104 -54.02 46.94 -21.67
N ALA A 105 -52.85 47.19 -21.07
CA ALA A 105 -51.58 47.33 -21.78
C ALA A 105 -51.26 46.08 -22.61
N ALA A 106 -51.36 44.88 -22.03
CA ALA A 106 -51.10 43.62 -22.71
C ALA A 106 -52.06 43.34 -23.89
N LYS A 107 -53.33 43.69 -23.76
CA LYS A 107 -54.30 43.59 -24.87
C LYS A 107 -53.91 44.51 -26.04
N LEU A 108 -53.39 45.69 -25.76
CA LEU A 108 -52.92 46.63 -26.79
C LEU A 108 -51.61 46.16 -27.41
N TYR A 109 -50.66 45.65 -26.61
CA TYR A 109 -49.42 45.05 -27.13
C TYR A 109 -49.72 43.88 -28.08
N LYS A 110 -50.68 43.01 -27.72
CA LYS A 110 -51.16 41.91 -28.59
C LYS A 110 -51.80 42.41 -29.88
N LYS A 111 -52.65 43.45 -29.82
CA LYS A 111 -53.25 44.06 -31.02
C LYS A 111 -52.21 44.70 -31.95
N SER A 112 -51.16 45.27 -31.37
CA SER A 112 -50.05 45.89 -32.12
C SER A 112 -49.03 44.88 -32.69
N GLY A 113 -49.21 43.57 -32.45
CA GLY A 113 -48.29 42.53 -32.91
C GLY A 113 -46.97 42.43 -32.13
N HIS A 114 -46.83 43.17 -31.02
CA HIS A 114 -45.63 43.19 -30.18
C HIS A 114 -45.84 42.38 -28.88
N GLU A 115 -46.11 41.09 -29.02
CA GLU A 115 -46.35 40.17 -27.88
C GLU A 115 -45.12 40.05 -26.96
N ASN A 116 -43.90 40.16 -27.51
CA ASN A 116 -42.64 40.09 -26.75
C ASN A 116 -42.53 41.20 -25.68
N LEU A 117 -43.05 42.40 -25.95
CA LEU A 117 -43.06 43.50 -24.97
C LEU A 117 -44.06 43.25 -23.84
N ALA A 118 -45.19 42.62 -24.13
CA ALA A 118 -46.16 42.18 -23.12
C ALA A 118 -45.56 41.07 -22.24
N LEU A 119 -44.85 40.12 -22.86
CA LEU A 119 -44.17 39.03 -22.16
C LEU A 119 -43.07 39.56 -21.24
N ASP A 120 -42.21 40.47 -21.73
CA ASP A 120 -41.18 41.11 -20.92
C ASP A 120 -41.80 41.87 -19.74
N MET A 121 -42.83 42.68 -19.99
CA MET A 121 -43.58 43.39 -18.95
C MET A 121 -44.12 42.44 -17.88
N TYR A 122 -44.83 41.38 -18.25
CA TYR A 122 -45.37 40.43 -17.28
C TYR A 122 -44.27 39.63 -16.56
N SER A 123 -43.18 39.29 -17.23
CA SER A 123 -42.04 38.59 -16.64
C SER A 123 -41.31 39.45 -15.60
N ASP A 124 -41.13 40.75 -15.87
CA ASP A 124 -40.48 41.70 -14.96
C ASP A 124 -41.37 41.98 -13.73
N LEU A 125 -42.69 42.00 -13.93
CA LEU A 125 -43.70 42.13 -12.87
C LEU A 125 -43.97 40.84 -12.10
N ARG A 126 -43.32 39.72 -12.48
CA ARG A 126 -43.44 38.39 -11.86
C ARG A 126 -44.83 37.77 -11.99
N MET A 127 -45.61 38.21 -12.97
CA MET A 127 -46.92 37.70 -13.31
C MET A 127 -46.79 36.59 -14.37
N PHE A 128 -46.13 35.49 -14.00
CA PHE A 128 -45.73 34.44 -14.93
C PHE A 128 -46.92 33.68 -15.54
N ASP A 129 -48.05 33.55 -14.84
CA ASP A 129 -49.23 32.88 -15.36
C ASP A 129 -49.87 33.66 -16.51
N TYR A 130 -49.92 34.99 -16.40
CA TYR A 130 -50.37 35.85 -17.50
C TYR A 130 -49.33 35.93 -18.61
N ALA A 131 -48.04 35.85 -18.31
CA ALA A 131 -46.98 35.88 -19.31
C ALA A 131 -47.02 34.66 -20.25
N LYS A 132 -47.47 33.48 -19.76
CA LYS A 132 -47.61 32.26 -20.57
C LYS A 132 -48.59 32.43 -21.75
N ASP A 133 -49.62 33.26 -21.58
CA ASP A 133 -50.63 33.52 -22.62
C ASP A 133 -50.09 34.35 -23.80
N PHE A 134 -48.92 34.97 -23.63
CA PHE A 134 -48.23 35.79 -24.63
C PHE A 134 -46.96 35.11 -25.17
N LEU A 135 -46.73 33.84 -24.84
CA LEU A 135 -45.77 33.02 -25.56
C LEU A 135 -46.38 32.72 -26.94
N GLY A 136 -45.84 33.36 -27.97
CA GLY A 136 -46.20 33.09 -29.36
C GLY A 136 -46.15 31.58 -29.62
N SER A 137 -47.15 31.07 -30.35
CA SER A 137 -47.39 29.64 -30.53
C SER A 137 -46.13 28.87 -30.96
N GLY A 138 -45.37 28.34 -29.99
CA GLY A 138 -44.33 27.35 -30.20
C GLY A 138 -42.87 27.79 -30.10
N ASP A 139 -42.52 29.04 -29.77
CA ASP A 139 -41.09 29.41 -29.65
C ASP A 139 -40.47 28.82 -28.35
N PRO A 140 -39.61 27.77 -28.45
CA PRO A 140 -39.15 27.05 -27.25
C PRO A 140 -38.13 27.87 -26.45
N LYS A 141 -37.51 28.87 -27.08
CA LYS A 141 -36.48 29.72 -26.45
C LYS A 141 -37.08 30.70 -25.45
N ASP A 142 -38.17 31.36 -25.83
CA ASP A 142 -38.83 32.35 -24.97
C ASP A 142 -39.54 31.66 -23.79
N THR A 143 -40.08 30.45 -24.04
CA THR A 143 -40.63 29.59 -23.00
C THR A 143 -39.56 29.20 -21.95
N LYS A 144 -38.38 28.75 -22.40
CA LYS A 144 -37.26 28.43 -21.49
C LYS A 144 -36.76 29.64 -20.72
N MET A 145 -36.66 30.80 -21.37
CA MET A 145 -36.22 32.04 -20.72
C MET A 145 -37.20 32.51 -19.65
N LEU A 146 -38.51 32.37 -19.88
CA LEU A 146 -39.55 32.68 -18.91
C LEU A 146 -39.45 31.77 -17.67
N ILE A 147 -39.34 30.46 -17.88
CA ILE A 147 -39.19 29.47 -16.80
C ILE A 147 -37.92 29.73 -15.98
N LYS A 148 -36.82 30.13 -16.64
CA LYS A 148 -35.57 30.51 -15.96
C LYS A 148 -35.75 31.74 -15.04
N LYS A 149 -36.41 32.80 -15.53
CA LYS A 149 -36.74 33.98 -14.70
C LYS A 149 -37.64 33.60 -13.52
N GLN A 150 -38.57 32.67 -13.73
CA GLN A 150 -39.45 32.15 -12.69
C GLN A 150 -38.68 31.34 -11.63
N ALA A 151 -37.73 30.50 -12.06
CA ALA A 151 -36.86 29.73 -11.17
C ALA A 151 -35.93 30.63 -10.34
N ASP A 152 -35.34 31.66 -10.95
CA ASP A 152 -34.50 32.65 -10.25
C ASP A 152 -35.31 33.41 -9.18
N TRP A 153 -36.60 33.64 -9.42
CA TRP A 153 -37.50 34.22 -8.42
C TRP A 153 -37.83 33.25 -7.29
N ALA A 154 -38.17 32.00 -7.59
CA ALA A 154 -38.45 30.96 -6.59
C ALA A 154 -37.24 30.74 -5.65
N LYS A 155 -36.01 30.81 -6.21
CA LYS A 155 -34.77 30.80 -5.42
C LYS A 155 -34.69 31.98 -4.45
N ASN A 156 -35.05 33.19 -4.88
CA ASN A 156 -35.00 34.40 -4.05
C ASN A 156 -36.06 34.43 -2.93
N ILE A 157 -37.16 33.69 -3.08
CA ILE A 157 -38.23 33.56 -2.07
C ILE A 157 -37.93 32.43 -1.06
N ASN A 158 -36.82 31.71 -1.24
CA ASN A 158 -36.45 30.57 -0.41
C ASN A 158 -37.44 29.39 -0.54
N GLU A 159 -37.95 29.15 -1.76
CA GLU A 159 -38.65 27.93 -2.15
C GLU A 159 -37.76 27.07 -3.08
N PRO A 160 -36.71 26.42 -2.54
CA PRO A 160 -35.70 25.77 -3.37
C PRO A 160 -36.23 24.53 -4.13
N LYS A 161 -37.27 23.84 -3.65
CA LYS A 161 -37.83 22.66 -4.34
C LYS A 161 -38.52 23.02 -5.64
N ALA A 162 -39.39 24.03 -5.58
CA ALA A 162 -40.08 24.58 -6.75
C ALA A 162 -39.07 25.18 -7.74
N ALA A 163 -38.03 25.87 -7.23
CA ALA A 163 -36.96 26.40 -8.08
C ALA A 163 -36.22 25.29 -8.85
N VAL A 164 -35.90 24.16 -8.20
CA VAL A 164 -35.25 23.01 -8.85
C VAL A 164 -36.12 22.41 -9.95
N GLU A 165 -37.41 22.15 -9.69
CA GLU A 165 -38.33 21.63 -10.72
C GLU A 165 -38.45 22.59 -11.91
N MET A 166 -38.47 23.90 -11.65
CA MET A 166 -38.47 24.92 -12.69
C MET A 166 -37.15 24.94 -13.48
N TYR A 167 -35.99 24.86 -12.84
CA TYR A 167 -34.71 24.78 -13.54
C TYR A 167 -34.59 23.51 -14.40
N LEU A 168 -35.13 22.38 -13.93
CA LEU A 168 -35.17 21.13 -14.71
C LEU A 168 -36.07 21.26 -15.95
N SER A 169 -37.24 21.87 -15.84
CA SER A 169 -38.12 22.11 -16.99
C SER A 169 -37.54 23.13 -17.98
N ALA A 170 -36.68 24.06 -17.53
CA ALA A 170 -35.93 24.96 -18.39
C ALA A 170 -34.73 24.30 -19.11
N GLY A 171 -34.31 23.10 -18.70
CA GLY A 171 -33.09 22.43 -19.18
C GLY A 171 -31.79 22.96 -18.57
N GLU A 172 -31.87 23.72 -17.48
CA GLU A 172 -30.71 24.30 -16.78
C GLU A 172 -30.26 23.38 -15.63
N HIS A 173 -29.77 22.19 -16.01
CA HIS A 173 -29.46 21.12 -15.07
C HIS A 173 -28.38 21.51 -14.03
N MET A 174 -27.38 22.30 -14.41
CA MET A 174 -26.28 22.70 -13.52
C MET A 174 -26.75 23.45 -12.27
N LYS A 175 -27.67 24.40 -12.43
CA LYS A 175 -28.20 25.20 -11.30
C LYS A 175 -29.11 24.37 -10.41
N ALA A 176 -29.91 23.47 -11.01
CA ALA A 176 -30.76 22.53 -10.27
C ALA A 176 -29.93 21.63 -9.36
N ILE A 177 -28.79 21.13 -9.86
CA ILE A 177 -27.87 20.25 -9.12
C ILE A 177 -27.18 21.00 -7.97
N GLU A 178 -26.72 22.24 -8.20
CA GLU A 178 -26.13 23.07 -7.14
C GLU A 178 -27.10 23.27 -5.97
N ILE A 179 -28.33 23.70 -6.27
CA ILE A 179 -29.34 23.95 -5.23
C ILE A 179 -29.66 22.65 -4.49
N SER A 180 -29.85 21.54 -5.21
CA SER A 180 -30.17 20.25 -4.61
C SER A 180 -29.02 19.70 -3.74
N GLY A 181 -27.78 19.88 -4.19
CA GLY A 181 -26.57 19.48 -3.48
C GLY A 181 -26.32 20.29 -2.21
N ASP A 182 -26.52 21.60 -2.25
CA ASP A 182 -26.36 22.49 -1.09
C ASP A 182 -27.38 22.19 0.02
N HIS A 183 -28.58 21.73 -0.34
CA HIS A 183 -29.63 21.34 0.61
C HIS A 183 -29.57 19.85 1.02
N GLY A 184 -28.69 19.05 0.42
CA GLY A 184 -28.55 17.62 0.72
C GLY A 184 -29.72 16.75 0.24
N TRP A 185 -30.44 17.15 -0.80
CA TRP A 185 -31.58 16.38 -1.32
C TRP A 185 -31.13 15.24 -2.23
N VAL A 186 -30.74 14.12 -1.62
CA VAL A 186 -30.20 12.94 -2.31
C VAL A 186 -31.21 12.34 -3.32
N ASP A 187 -32.49 12.20 -2.94
CA ASP A 187 -33.52 11.63 -3.82
C ASP A 187 -33.69 12.44 -5.11
N MET A 188 -33.70 13.77 -4.99
CA MET A 188 -33.82 14.68 -6.14
C MET A 188 -32.56 14.60 -7.03
N LEU A 189 -31.37 14.50 -6.42
CA LEU A 189 -30.13 14.29 -7.17
C LEU A 189 -30.13 12.96 -7.94
N ILE A 190 -30.68 11.89 -7.37
CA ILE A 190 -30.81 10.58 -8.04
C ILE A 190 -31.75 10.69 -9.24
N GLU A 191 -32.90 11.35 -9.07
CA GLU A 191 -33.82 11.58 -10.18
C GLU A 191 -33.18 12.38 -11.30
N ILE A 192 -32.45 13.45 -10.96
CA ILE A 192 -31.72 14.26 -11.93
C ILE A 192 -30.68 13.41 -12.65
N ALA A 193 -29.85 12.67 -11.91
CA ALA A 193 -28.81 11.79 -12.48
C ALA A 193 -29.36 10.67 -13.38
N ARG A 194 -30.61 10.22 -13.18
CA ARG A 194 -31.28 9.25 -14.06
C ARG A 194 -31.91 9.88 -15.31
N LYS A 195 -32.35 11.14 -15.22
CA LYS A 195 -32.95 11.89 -16.34
C LYS A 195 -31.89 12.46 -17.29
N LEU A 196 -30.68 12.72 -16.80
CA LEU A 196 -29.57 13.23 -17.62
C LEU A 196 -29.07 12.18 -18.62
N ASP A 197 -28.77 12.64 -19.84
CA ASP A 197 -28.19 11.82 -20.89
C ASP A 197 -26.68 11.65 -20.70
N LYS A 198 -26.13 10.56 -21.26
CA LYS A 198 -24.68 10.25 -21.20
C LYS A 198 -23.79 11.34 -21.81
N ALA A 199 -24.33 12.17 -22.71
CA ALA A 199 -23.61 13.27 -23.34
C ALA A 199 -23.35 14.45 -22.38
N GLU A 200 -24.16 14.60 -21.33
CA GLU A 200 -24.10 15.71 -20.37
C GLU A 200 -23.11 15.42 -19.24
N ARG A 201 -21.82 15.33 -19.60
CA ARG A 201 -20.75 14.97 -18.65
C ARG A 201 -20.56 15.96 -17.51
N GLU A 202 -20.67 17.26 -17.76
CA GLU A 202 -20.47 18.28 -16.72
C GLU A 202 -21.55 18.24 -15.61
N PRO A 203 -22.87 18.21 -15.92
CA PRO A 203 -23.91 18.02 -14.90
C PRO A 203 -23.74 16.71 -14.12
N LEU A 204 -23.46 15.60 -14.81
CA LEU A 204 -23.28 14.30 -14.15
C LEU A 204 -22.06 14.27 -13.21
N SER A 205 -20.93 14.86 -13.62
CA SER A 205 -19.74 14.99 -12.77
C SER A 205 -20.03 15.80 -11.51
N LYS A 206 -20.84 16.86 -11.65
CA LYS A 206 -21.27 17.68 -10.52
C LYS A 206 -22.22 16.95 -9.57
N CYS A 207 -23.14 16.14 -10.10
CA CYS A 207 -23.95 15.22 -9.27
C CYS A 207 -23.05 14.28 -8.47
N ALA A 208 -22.06 13.66 -9.12
CA ALA A 208 -21.13 12.75 -8.47
C ALA A 208 -20.29 13.42 -7.37
N PHE A 209 -19.86 14.66 -7.59
CA PHE A 209 -19.20 15.48 -6.55
C PHE A 209 -20.10 15.70 -5.31
N TYR A 210 -21.38 16.03 -5.52
CA TYR A 210 -22.31 16.18 -4.40
C TYR A 210 -22.63 14.85 -3.71
N PHE A 211 -22.76 13.75 -4.45
CA PHE A 211 -22.91 12.41 -3.84
C PHE A 211 -21.70 12.03 -2.99
N LYS A 212 -20.48 12.38 -3.42
CA LYS A 212 -19.26 12.22 -2.64
C LYS A 212 -19.26 13.09 -1.37
N LYS A 213 -19.65 14.37 -1.49
CA LYS A 213 -19.75 15.30 -0.35
C LYS A 213 -20.80 14.87 0.68
N LEU A 214 -21.87 14.21 0.24
CA LEU A 214 -22.98 13.72 1.07
C LEU A 214 -22.76 12.27 1.55
N ASP A 215 -21.56 11.71 1.41
CA ASP A 215 -21.18 10.37 1.85
C ASP A 215 -22.06 9.23 1.29
N ASN A 216 -22.46 9.36 0.01
CA ASN A 216 -23.27 8.38 -0.70
C ASN A 216 -22.50 7.76 -1.88
N PRO A 217 -21.50 6.91 -1.62
CA PRO A 217 -20.56 6.43 -2.65
C PRO A 217 -21.19 5.47 -3.68
N GLY A 218 -22.27 4.75 -3.34
CA GLY A 218 -22.95 3.88 -4.30
C GLY A 218 -23.56 4.64 -5.49
N TYR A 219 -24.22 5.77 -5.23
CA TYR A 219 -24.80 6.60 -6.28
C TYR A 219 -23.74 7.41 -7.04
N ALA A 220 -22.66 7.82 -6.38
CA ALA A 220 -21.50 8.40 -7.02
C ALA A 220 -20.84 7.42 -8.02
N ALA A 221 -20.70 6.14 -7.63
CA ALA A 221 -20.17 5.10 -8.51
C ALA A 221 -21.06 4.87 -9.74
N GLU A 222 -22.39 4.79 -9.57
CA GLU A 222 -23.33 4.66 -10.68
C GLU A 222 -23.23 5.85 -11.65
N THR A 223 -23.09 7.07 -11.12
CA THR A 223 -22.95 8.28 -11.95
C THR A 223 -21.62 8.33 -12.70
N TYR A 224 -20.49 8.02 -12.06
CA TYR A 224 -19.20 7.95 -12.77
C TYR A 224 -19.18 6.86 -13.83
N MET A 225 -19.79 5.70 -13.57
CA MET A 225 -19.94 4.63 -14.56
C MET A 225 -20.81 5.05 -15.75
N LYS A 226 -21.86 5.87 -15.53
CA LYS A 226 -22.66 6.46 -16.62
C LYS A 226 -21.90 7.47 -17.45
N VAL A 227 -21.02 8.28 -16.84
CA VAL A 227 -20.16 9.27 -17.53
C VAL A 227 -19.06 8.58 -18.33
N GLY A 228 -18.64 7.39 -17.91
CA GLY A 228 -17.49 6.67 -18.44
C GLY A 228 -16.15 7.17 -17.89
N ASP A 229 -16.17 7.95 -16.80
CA ASP A 229 -14.95 8.41 -16.13
C ASP A 229 -14.48 7.37 -15.12
N LEU A 230 -13.70 6.41 -15.62
CA LEU A 230 -13.16 5.31 -14.83
C LEU A 230 -12.13 5.79 -13.81
N LYS A 231 -11.40 6.88 -14.09
CA LYS A 231 -10.37 7.39 -13.19
C LYS A 231 -10.98 7.99 -11.92
N ALA A 232 -12.03 8.81 -12.07
CA ALA A 232 -12.76 9.35 -10.93
C ALA A 232 -13.47 8.24 -10.12
N LEU A 233 -13.97 7.20 -10.80
CA LEU A 233 -14.56 6.03 -10.16
C LEU A 233 -13.54 5.26 -9.29
N VAL A 234 -12.34 5.01 -9.82
CA VAL A 234 -11.26 4.34 -9.08
C VAL A 234 -10.88 5.14 -7.83
N HIS A 235 -10.66 6.45 -7.96
CA HIS A 235 -10.35 7.30 -6.81
C HIS A 235 -11.46 7.28 -5.74
N LEU A 236 -12.73 7.27 -6.16
CA LEU A 236 -13.86 7.15 -5.24
C LEU A 236 -13.83 5.82 -4.46
N HIS A 237 -13.58 4.69 -5.12
CA HIS A 237 -13.50 3.39 -4.44
C HIS A 237 -12.30 3.31 -3.49
N VAL A 238 -11.16 3.89 -3.88
CA VAL A 238 -9.95 3.96 -3.03
C VAL A 238 -10.21 4.79 -1.77
N GLU A 239 -10.80 5.98 -1.90
CA GLU A 239 -11.11 6.85 -0.76
C GLU A 239 -12.17 6.25 0.18
N THR A 240 -13.09 5.45 -0.35
CA THR A 240 -14.14 4.77 0.42
C THR A 240 -13.72 3.38 0.91
N HIS A 241 -12.46 3.00 0.69
CA HIS A 241 -11.87 1.71 1.04
C HIS A 241 -12.63 0.49 0.49
N ARG A 242 -13.29 0.64 -0.65
CA ARG A 242 -13.97 -0.45 -1.37
C ARG A 242 -13.01 -1.17 -2.30
N TRP A 243 -12.04 -1.86 -1.71
CA TRP A 243 -10.92 -2.47 -2.42
C TRP A 243 -11.36 -3.55 -3.43
N GLU A 244 -12.36 -4.37 -3.12
CA GLU A 244 -12.85 -5.42 -4.02
C GLU A 244 -13.35 -4.86 -5.37
N GLU A 245 -14.16 -3.80 -5.32
CA GLU A 245 -14.67 -3.10 -6.49
C GLU A 245 -13.53 -2.43 -7.27
N ALA A 246 -12.56 -1.84 -6.55
CA ALA A 246 -11.39 -1.22 -7.15
C ALA A 246 -10.48 -2.25 -7.86
N PHE A 247 -10.28 -3.44 -7.27
CA PHE A 247 -9.50 -4.51 -7.88
C PHE A 247 -10.17 -5.04 -9.14
N ALA A 248 -11.48 -5.27 -9.11
CA ALA A 248 -12.24 -5.70 -10.27
C ALA A 248 -12.16 -4.70 -11.44
N LEU A 249 -12.06 -3.40 -11.16
CA LEU A 249 -11.81 -2.36 -12.17
C LEU A 249 -10.36 -2.39 -12.68
N SER A 250 -9.38 -2.54 -11.78
CA SER A 250 -7.95 -2.59 -12.13
C SER A 250 -7.56 -3.83 -12.96
N GLU A 251 -8.27 -4.95 -12.78
CA GLU A 251 -8.07 -6.16 -13.58
C GLU A 251 -8.59 -5.99 -15.00
N LYS A 252 -9.72 -5.28 -15.17
CA LYS A 252 -10.27 -4.94 -16.48
C LYS A 252 -9.47 -3.85 -17.19
N HIS A 253 -8.89 -2.92 -16.43
CA HIS A 253 -8.13 -1.78 -16.93
C HIS A 253 -6.76 -1.70 -16.24
N PRO A 254 -5.72 -2.36 -16.80
CA PRO A 254 -4.39 -2.40 -16.20
C PRO A 254 -3.73 -1.03 -15.98
N GLU A 255 -4.17 0.01 -16.69
CA GLU A 255 -3.68 1.39 -16.57
C GLU A 255 -3.89 1.98 -15.17
N PHE A 256 -4.88 1.50 -14.41
CA PHE A 256 -5.19 1.99 -13.06
C PHE A 256 -4.63 1.12 -11.95
N LYS A 257 -3.78 0.13 -12.26
CA LYS A 257 -3.19 -0.75 -11.23
C LYS A 257 -2.38 0.05 -10.20
N ASP A 258 -1.52 0.97 -10.64
CA ASP A 258 -0.75 1.83 -9.74
C ASP A 258 -1.66 2.68 -8.84
N ASP A 259 -2.71 3.27 -9.42
CA ASP A 259 -3.65 4.16 -8.72
C ASP A 259 -4.47 3.43 -7.64
N VAL A 260 -4.64 2.11 -7.75
CA VAL A 260 -5.35 1.28 -6.76
C VAL A 260 -4.39 0.64 -5.75
N TYR A 261 -3.36 -0.05 -6.25
CA TYR A 261 -2.51 -0.88 -5.41
C TYR A 261 -1.56 -0.06 -4.52
N VAL A 262 -1.13 1.15 -4.93
CA VAL A 262 -0.26 2.00 -4.09
C VAL A 262 -1.01 2.51 -2.85
N PRO A 263 -2.20 3.15 -2.97
CA PRO A 263 -2.98 3.54 -1.79
C PRO A 263 -3.41 2.35 -0.94
N TYR A 264 -3.72 1.21 -1.57
CA TYR A 264 -4.04 -0.02 -0.84
C TYR A 264 -2.85 -0.52 -0.01
N ALA A 265 -1.64 -0.51 -0.57
CA ALA A 265 -0.43 -0.91 0.14
C ALA A 265 -0.11 0.04 1.30
N GLN A 266 -0.31 1.35 1.11
CA GLN A 266 -0.16 2.34 2.18
C GLN A 266 -1.16 2.09 3.31
N TRP A 267 -2.44 1.88 2.98
CA TRP A 267 -3.47 1.53 3.95
C TRP A 267 -3.16 0.23 4.70
N LEU A 268 -2.65 -0.81 4.00
CA LEU A 268 -2.20 -2.04 4.64
C LEU A 268 -1.02 -1.81 5.58
N ALA A 269 -0.07 -0.95 5.20
CA ALA A 269 1.07 -0.59 6.04
C ALA A 269 0.64 0.20 7.29
N GLU A 270 -0.36 1.08 7.17
CA GLU A 270 -0.95 1.79 8.33
C GLU A 270 -1.67 0.85 9.30
N ASN A 271 -2.14 -0.30 8.81
CA ASN A 271 -2.79 -1.34 9.62
C ASN A 271 -1.84 -2.48 10.05
N ASP A 272 -0.52 -2.25 10.03
CA ASP A 272 0.52 -3.22 10.40
C ASP A 272 0.55 -4.52 9.56
N ARG A 273 -0.16 -4.58 8.43
CA ARG A 273 -0.21 -5.73 7.52
C ARG A 273 0.86 -5.61 6.43
N PHE A 274 2.11 -5.61 6.86
CA PHE A 274 3.25 -5.30 6.00
C PHE A 274 3.52 -6.33 4.89
N GLU A 275 3.30 -7.61 5.14
CA GLU A 275 3.49 -8.67 4.13
C GLU A 275 2.54 -8.50 2.95
N GLU A 276 1.29 -8.12 3.23
CA GLU A 276 0.29 -7.85 2.20
C GLU A 276 0.56 -6.53 1.50
N ALA A 277 1.01 -5.51 2.24
CA ALA A 277 1.42 -4.23 1.67
C ALA A 277 2.54 -4.42 0.65
N GLN A 278 3.55 -5.23 0.97
CA GLN A 278 4.64 -5.56 0.06
C GLN A 278 4.13 -6.27 -1.21
N LYS A 279 3.26 -7.28 -1.07
CA LYS A 279 2.64 -7.96 -2.21
C LYS A 279 1.84 -6.99 -3.08
N ALA A 280 1.15 -6.03 -2.48
CA ALA A 280 0.41 -4.98 -3.19
C ALA A 280 1.35 -4.04 -3.96
N PHE A 281 2.45 -3.57 -3.36
CA PHE A 281 3.45 -2.76 -4.07
C PHE A 281 4.11 -3.50 -5.24
N HIS A 282 4.36 -4.80 -5.09
CA HIS A 282 4.88 -5.63 -6.18
C HIS A 282 3.86 -5.75 -7.33
N LYS A 283 2.56 -5.96 -7.00
CA LYS A 283 1.48 -5.94 -8.01
C LYS A 283 1.32 -4.59 -8.72
N ALA A 284 1.70 -3.50 -8.07
CA ALA A 284 1.75 -2.15 -8.64
C ALA A 284 3.00 -1.87 -9.49
N GLY A 285 3.92 -2.84 -9.67
CA GLY A 285 5.17 -2.61 -10.41
C GLY A 285 6.17 -1.66 -9.72
N ARG A 286 5.89 -1.18 -8.49
CA ARG A 286 6.74 -0.26 -7.72
C ARG A 286 7.69 -1.02 -6.80
N GLN A 287 8.56 -1.82 -7.39
CA GLN A 287 9.50 -2.68 -6.66
C GLN A 287 10.45 -1.90 -5.74
N SER A 288 10.95 -0.74 -6.18
CA SER A 288 11.86 0.10 -5.39
C SER A 288 11.23 0.65 -4.10
N GLU A 289 9.96 1.04 -4.16
CA GLU A 289 9.21 1.49 -2.97
C GLU A 289 8.94 0.32 -2.03
N ALA A 290 8.63 -0.87 -2.56
CA ALA A 290 8.47 -2.09 -1.78
C ALA A 290 9.75 -2.43 -0.99
N VAL A 291 10.92 -2.36 -1.64
CA VAL A 291 12.22 -2.60 -1.01
C VAL A 291 12.45 -1.57 0.10
N ARG A 292 12.24 -0.27 -0.17
CA ARG A 292 12.44 0.79 0.83
C ARG A 292 11.55 0.62 2.07
N VAL A 293 10.29 0.25 1.87
CA VAL A 293 9.36 -0.04 2.98
C VAL A 293 9.87 -1.23 3.78
N LEU A 294 10.29 -2.30 3.10
CA LEU A 294 10.80 -3.50 3.76
C LEU A 294 12.12 -3.24 4.52
N GLU A 295 13.04 -2.44 3.97
CA GLU A 295 14.26 -1.99 4.65
C GLU A 295 13.95 -1.17 5.91
N GLN A 296 12.94 -0.29 5.87
CA GLN A 296 12.54 0.46 7.06
C GLN A 296 11.94 -0.47 8.12
N LEU A 297 11.15 -1.46 7.71
CA LEU A 297 10.57 -2.45 8.62
C LEU A 297 11.62 -3.36 9.25
N THR A 298 12.63 -3.77 8.48
CA THR A 298 13.74 -4.57 9.01
C THR A 298 14.52 -3.78 10.04
N HIS A 299 14.82 -2.51 9.76
CA HIS A 299 15.49 -1.63 10.71
C HIS A 299 14.68 -1.46 11.99
N ASN A 300 13.38 -1.17 11.88
CA ASN A 300 12.49 -1.01 13.02
C ASN A 300 12.39 -2.30 13.84
N ALA A 301 12.24 -3.47 13.20
CA ALA A 301 12.17 -4.77 13.88
C ALA A 301 13.46 -5.08 14.65
N VAL A 302 14.63 -4.73 14.11
CA VAL A 302 15.92 -4.88 14.81
C VAL A 302 16.00 -3.95 16.03
N VAL A 303 15.57 -2.69 15.91
CA VAL A 303 15.58 -1.72 17.02
C VAL A 303 14.62 -2.15 18.13
N GLU A 304 13.44 -2.68 17.77
CA GLU A 304 12.44 -3.20 18.71
C GLU A 304 12.79 -4.58 19.27
N SER A 305 13.95 -5.16 18.91
CA SER A 305 14.39 -6.50 19.32
C SER A 305 13.47 -7.65 18.87
N ARG A 306 12.67 -7.44 17.83
CA ARG A 306 11.83 -8.45 17.16
C ARG A 306 12.66 -9.24 16.14
N PHE A 307 13.66 -9.98 16.61
CA PHE A 307 14.66 -10.63 15.75
C PHE A 307 14.10 -11.73 14.84
N ASN A 308 13.01 -12.41 15.24
CA ASN A 308 12.34 -13.38 14.38
C ASN A 308 11.68 -12.71 13.16
N ASP A 309 11.08 -11.52 13.35
CA ASP A 309 10.52 -10.72 12.25
C ASP A 309 11.64 -10.16 11.39
N ALA A 310 12.71 -9.63 12.01
CA ALA A 310 13.88 -9.13 11.28
C ALA A 310 14.49 -10.21 10.37
N ALA A 311 14.67 -11.44 10.88
CA ALA A 311 15.19 -12.56 10.10
C ALA A 311 14.32 -12.84 8.87
N TYR A 312 13.01 -12.91 9.06
CA TYR A 312 12.05 -13.13 7.99
C TYR A 312 12.08 -11.99 6.95
N TYR A 313 12.15 -10.74 7.39
CA TYR A 313 12.21 -9.60 6.50
C TYR A 313 13.52 -9.52 5.72
N TYR A 314 14.67 -9.87 6.32
CA TYR A 314 15.94 -10.00 5.58
C TYR A 314 15.90 -11.12 4.54
N TRP A 315 15.25 -12.24 4.86
CA TRP A 315 15.02 -13.29 3.87
C TRP A 315 14.16 -12.76 2.71
N MET A 316 13.07 -12.04 2.98
CA MET A 316 12.25 -11.42 1.93
C MET A 316 13.03 -10.39 1.10
N LEU A 317 13.85 -9.54 1.71
CA LEU A 317 14.72 -8.59 1.00
C LEU A 317 15.68 -9.30 0.05
N SER A 318 16.23 -10.43 0.49
CA SER A 318 17.10 -11.23 -0.37
C SER A 318 16.33 -11.77 -1.59
N MET A 319 15.13 -12.30 -1.41
CA MET A 319 14.31 -12.80 -2.51
C MET A 319 13.98 -11.68 -3.50
N GLN A 320 13.64 -10.48 -3.02
CA GLN A 320 13.43 -9.31 -3.90
C GLN A 320 14.69 -8.90 -4.66
N CYS A 321 15.86 -8.98 -4.03
CA CYS A 321 17.13 -8.72 -4.72
C CYS A 321 17.36 -9.72 -5.86
N LEU A 322 16.90 -10.96 -5.70
CA LEU A 322 16.96 -11.98 -6.75
C LEU A 322 15.99 -11.68 -7.89
N ASP A 323 14.75 -11.27 -7.58
CA ASP A 323 13.76 -10.86 -8.57
C ASP A 323 14.25 -9.65 -9.41
N ILE A 324 14.81 -8.64 -8.73
CA ILE A 324 15.39 -7.45 -9.39
C ILE A 324 16.60 -7.85 -10.26
N ALA A 325 17.43 -8.80 -9.80
CA ALA A 325 18.56 -9.31 -10.57
C ALA A 325 18.13 -10.12 -11.80
N GLN A 326 16.92 -10.68 -11.81
CA GLN A 326 16.34 -11.35 -12.96
C GLN A 326 15.83 -10.36 -14.02
N GLU A 327 15.29 -9.21 -13.59
CA GLU A 327 14.79 -8.16 -14.49
C GLU A 327 15.91 -7.28 -15.06
N ASN A 328 16.93 -6.97 -14.25
CA ASN A 328 17.98 -6.00 -14.59
C ASN A 328 19.39 -6.62 -14.64
N GLU A 329 19.86 -6.99 -15.83
CA GLU A 329 21.18 -7.62 -16.02
C GLU A 329 22.37 -6.70 -15.64
N GLN A 330 22.20 -5.38 -15.71
CA GLN A 330 23.27 -4.40 -15.39
C GLN A 330 23.57 -4.30 -13.89
N GLN A 331 22.58 -4.47 -13.01
CA GLN A 331 22.73 -4.41 -11.55
C GLN A 331 22.89 -5.78 -10.91
N LYS A 332 22.89 -6.83 -11.72
CA LYS A 332 22.89 -8.23 -11.30
C LYS A 332 24.00 -8.58 -10.31
N THR A 333 25.23 -8.17 -10.56
CA THR A 333 26.37 -8.50 -9.68
C THR A 333 26.23 -7.87 -8.29
N GLU A 334 25.81 -6.60 -8.22
CA GLU A 334 25.57 -5.90 -6.96
C GLU A 334 24.40 -6.52 -6.20
N MET A 335 23.30 -6.81 -6.90
CA MET A 335 22.11 -7.42 -6.29
C MET A 335 22.38 -8.84 -5.80
N LEU A 336 23.23 -9.61 -6.48
CA LEU A 336 23.68 -10.93 -6.01
C LEU A 336 24.56 -10.84 -4.75
N GLN A 337 25.43 -9.84 -4.64
CA GLN A 337 26.19 -9.60 -3.41
C GLN A 337 25.25 -9.25 -2.25
N LYS A 338 24.27 -8.38 -2.49
CA LYS A 338 23.22 -8.02 -1.50
C LYS A 338 22.38 -9.24 -1.13
N PHE A 339 22.04 -10.11 -2.07
CA PHE A 339 21.35 -11.37 -1.81
C PHE A 339 22.11 -12.23 -0.79
N HIS A 340 23.40 -12.51 -1.04
CA HIS A 340 24.20 -13.31 -0.11
C HIS A 340 24.36 -12.64 1.26
N HIS A 341 24.52 -11.32 1.29
CA HIS A 341 24.60 -10.56 2.52
C HIS A 341 23.29 -10.63 3.33
N PHE A 342 22.14 -10.41 2.70
CA PHE A 342 20.83 -10.49 3.36
C PHE A 342 20.46 -11.91 3.79
N GLN A 343 20.81 -12.93 3.01
CA GLN A 343 20.67 -14.34 3.44
C GLN A 343 21.48 -14.63 4.70
N HIS A 344 22.74 -14.17 4.75
CA HIS A 344 23.57 -14.32 5.95
C HIS A 344 22.99 -13.58 7.15
N LEU A 345 22.50 -12.34 6.96
CA LEU A 345 21.85 -11.59 8.03
C LEU A 345 20.56 -12.28 8.51
N ALA A 346 19.75 -12.82 7.60
CA ALA A 346 18.54 -13.56 7.94
C ALA A 346 18.84 -14.75 8.86
N GLU A 347 19.86 -15.55 8.52
CA GLU A 347 20.33 -16.65 9.36
C GLU A 347 20.82 -16.15 10.73
N VAL A 348 21.65 -15.11 10.75
CA VAL A 348 22.23 -14.58 11.99
C VAL A 348 21.15 -14.02 12.94
N TYR A 349 20.16 -13.28 12.43
CA TYR A 349 19.05 -12.79 13.26
C TYR A 349 18.11 -13.89 13.72
N HIS A 350 17.88 -14.92 12.88
CA HIS A 350 17.05 -16.07 13.24
C HIS A 350 17.66 -16.80 14.45
N VAL A 351 18.97 -17.06 14.40
CA VAL A 351 19.70 -17.72 15.50
C VAL A 351 19.75 -16.85 16.75
N TYR A 352 19.97 -15.54 16.57
CA TYR A 352 20.09 -14.63 17.70
C TYR A 352 18.77 -14.48 18.47
N HIS A 353 17.62 -14.66 17.81
CA HIS A 353 16.32 -14.69 18.47
C HIS A 353 16.28 -15.72 19.63
N SER A 354 16.77 -16.94 19.41
CA SER A 354 16.81 -17.98 20.44
C SER A 354 17.73 -17.61 21.61
N ILE A 355 18.85 -16.94 21.34
CA ILE A 355 19.75 -16.46 22.40
C ILE A 355 19.11 -15.32 23.18
N GLN A 356 18.50 -14.35 22.50
CA GLN A 356 17.84 -13.23 23.16
C GLN A 356 16.77 -13.74 24.12
N ARG A 357 15.89 -14.65 23.65
CA ARG A 357 14.88 -15.30 24.49
C ARG A 357 15.49 -16.03 25.67
N TYR A 358 16.56 -16.82 25.48
CA TYR A 358 17.26 -17.48 26.58
C TYR A 358 17.80 -16.51 27.65
N THR A 359 18.20 -15.30 27.23
CA THR A 359 18.78 -14.30 28.15
C THR A 359 17.76 -13.40 28.84
N GLU A 360 16.54 -13.32 28.32
CA GLU A 360 15.44 -12.49 28.84
C GLU A 360 14.40 -13.32 29.59
N GLU A 361 14.07 -14.51 29.08
CA GLU A 361 13.11 -15.42 29.68
C GLU A 361 13.79 -16.29 30.75
N PRO A 362 13.12 -16.54 31.90
CA PRO A 362 13.69 -17.35 32.98
C PRO A 362 13.79 -18.84 32.63
N PHE A 363 13.02 -19.31 31.64
CA PHE A 363 12.99 -20.69 31.16
C PHE A 363 13.21 -20.72 29.65
N SER A 364 13.89 -21.76 29.17
CA SER A 364 14.11 -21.96 27.74
C SER A 364 13.46 -23.26 27.30
N PHE A 365 12.84 -23.22 26.12
CA PHE A 365 12.30 -24.39 25.45
C PHE A 365 13.36 -25.15 24.65
N HIS A 366 14.54 -24.55 24.44
CA HIS A 366 15.62 -25.16 23.68
C HIS A 366 16.51 -26.04 24.56
N LEU A 367 16.98 -27.16 23.99
CA LEU A 367 17.96 -28.03 24.63
C LEU A 367 19.28 -27.26 24.85
N PRO A 368 20.05 -27.58 25.92
CA PRO A 368 21.35 -26.98 26.17
C PRO A 368 22.33 -27.13 24.99
N GLU A 369 22.29 -28.27 24.29
CA GLU A 369 23.10 -28.57 23.09
C GLU A 369 22.75 -27.63 21.93
N THR A 370 21.45 -27.41 21.68
CA THR A 370 20.97 -26.47 20.66
C THR A 370 21.48 -25.06 20.94
N LEU A 371 21.33 -24.57 22.18
CA LEU A 371 21.82 -23.24 22.57
C LEU A 371 23.34 -23.12 22.47
N PHE A 372 24.07 -24.20 22.76
CA PHE A 372 25.52 -24.26 22.60
C PHE A 372 25.92 -24.14 21.12
N ASN A 373 25.29 -24.92 20.24
CA ASN A 373 25.55 -24.91 18.80
C ASN A 373 25.20 -23.57 18.15
N ILE A 374 24.03 -23.02 18.47
CA ILE A 374 23.56 -21.67 18.10
C ILE A 374 24.60 -20.62 18.51
N SER A 375 25.04 -20.65 19.78
CA SER A 375 26.00 -19.67 20.30
C SER A 375 27.37 -19.79 19.64
N ARG A 376 27.80 -21.01 19.30
CA ARG A 376 29.06 -21.26 18.56
C ARG A 376 28.98 -20.72 17.13
N PHE A 377 27.90 -21.03 16.42
CA PHE A 377 27.64 -20.53 15.07
C PHE A 377 27.69 -18.99 15.04
N LEU A 378 26.98 -18.34 15.97
CA LEU A 378 26.99 -16.89 16.07
C LEU A 378 28.34 -16.32 16.43
N LEU A 379 29.11 -16.94 17.33
CA LEU A 379 30.45 -16.46 17.67
C LEU A 379 31.37 -16.43 16.45
N HIS A 380 31.31 -17.46 15.61
CA HIS A 380 32.08 -17.53 14.37
C HIS A 380 31.61 -16.49 13.33
N SER A 381 30.29 -16.28 13.19
CA SER A 381 29.74 -15.26 12.28
C SER A 381 30.07 -13.83 12.74
N LEU A 382 29.97 -13.54 14.04
CA LEU A 382 30.23 -12.23 14.66
C LEU A 382 31.72 -11.84 14.72
N THR A 383 32.61 -12.74 14.31
CA THR A 383 34.05 -12.45 14.23
C THR A 383 34.37 -11.52 13.06
N LYS A 384 33.62 -11.59 11.96
CA LYS A 384 33.81 -10.75 10.78
C LYS A 384 33.12 -9.40 10.93
N GLU A 385 31.81 -9.41 11.17
CA GLU A 385 30.97 -8.22 11.25
C GLU A 385 29.96 -8.36 12.40
N THR A 386 29.62 -7.24 13.05
CA THR A 386 28.56 -7.19 14.06
C THR A 386 27.36 -6.45 13.52
N PRO A 387 26.29 -7.16 13.14
CA PRO A 387 25.06 -6.51 12.69
C PRO A 387 24.39 -5.77 13.85
N LEU A 388 23.55 -4.80 13.49
CA LEU A 388 22.83 -3.93 14.42
C LEU A 388 21.95 -4.77 15.37
N GLY A 389 21.82 -4.36 16.64
CA GLY A 389 20.93 -5.01 17.61
C GLY A 389 21.44 -6.35 18.19
N ILE A 390 22.48 -6.97 17.61
CA ILE A 390 23.04 -8.22 18.14
C ILE A 390 24.08 -7.95 19.22
N SER A 391 23.82 -8.44 20.44
CA SER A 391 24.75 -8.33 21.57
C SER A 391 25.75 -9.48 21.59
N LYS A 392 27.03 -9.16 21.33
CA LYS A 392 28.16 -10.09 21.56
C LYS A 392 28.20 -10.64 23.00
N VAL A 393 27.80 -9.81 23.98
CA VAL A 393 27.80 -10.19 25.39
C VAL A 393 26.76 -11.28 25.65
N ASN A 394 25.55 -11.16 25.09
CA ASN A 394 24.50 -12.16 25.26
C ASN A 394 24.91 -13.51 24.64
N THR A 395 25.48 -13.48 23.43
CA THR A 395 25.97 -14.68 22.75
C THR A 395 27.10 -15.36 23.53
N LEU A 396 28.10 -14.60 23.99
CA LEU A 396 29.22 -15.15 24.77
C LEU A 396 28.77 -15.63 26.15
N PHE A 397 27.81 -14.96 26.79
CA PHE A 397 27.25 -15.37 28.07
C PHE A 397 26.49 -16.69 27.96
N ALA A 398 25.63 -16.83 26.95
CA ALA A 398 24.95 -18.08 26.65
C ALA A 398 25.97 -19.20 26.35
N LEU A 399 26.95 -18.93 25.49
CA LEU A 399 28.01 -19.89 25.17
C LEU A 399 28.76 -20.34 26.44
N ALA A 400 29.20 -19.41 27.28
CA ALA A 400 29.97 -19.74 28.48
C ALA A 400 29.19 -20.61 29.47
N LYS A 401 27.90 -20.29 29.68
CA LYS A 401 27.02 -21.03 30.59
C LYS A 401 26.70 -22.43 30.06
N GLN A 402 26.37 -22.57 28.78
CA GLN A 402 26.07 -23.87 28.17
C GLN A 402 27.33 -24.73 28.01
N SER A 403 28.46 -24.14 27.61
CA SER A 403 29.75 -24.85 27.52
C SER A 403 30.15 -25.43 28.88
N LYS A 404 29.93 -24.69 29.98
CA LYS A 404 30.20 -25.19 31.33
C LYS A 404 29.25 -26.33 31.73
N ALA A 405 27.99 -26.29 31.30
CA ALA A 405 27.00 -27.33 31.60
C ALA A 405 27.29 -28.63 30.84
N LEU A 406 27.71 -28.53 29.58
CA LEU A 406 28.00 -29.67 28.70
C LEU A 406 29.45 -30.20 28.82
N GLY A 407 30.28 -29.61 29.68
CA GLY A 407 31.66 -30.07 29.90
C GLY A 407 32.71 -29.56 28.91
N ALA A 408 32.39 -28.59 28.05
CA ALA A 408 33.35 -27.85 27.22
C ALA A 408 34.06 -26.76 28.04
N TYR A 409 34.91 -27.16 28.98
CA TYR A 409 35.49 -26.23 29.95
C TYR A 409 36.57 -25.32 29.39
N LYS A 410 37.34 -25.74 28.38
CA LYS A 410 38.35 -24.89 27.73
C LYS A 410 37.67 -23.80 26.90
N LEU A 411 36.62 -24.14 26.16
CA LEU A 411 35.78 -23.15 25.47
C LEU A 411 35.11 -22.17 26.45
N ALA A 412 34.55 -22.67 27.55
CA ALA A 412 33.92 -21.83 28.57
C ALA A 412 34.90 -20.79 29.16
N ARG A 413 36.16 -21.17 29.45
CA ARG A 413 37.20 -20.23 29.91
C ARG A 413 37.46 -19.14 28.88
N HIS A 414 37.69 -19.53 27.64
CA HIS A 414 37.92 -18.57 26.56
C HIS A 414 36.73 -17.60 26.39
N ALA A 415 35.49 -18.09 26.52
CA ALA A 415 34.30 -17.24 26.48
C ALA A 415 34.26 -16.26 27.67
N TYR A 416 34.55 -16.70 28.89
CA TYR A 416 34.63 -15.81 30.07
C TYR A 416 35.76 -14.79 29.96
N ASP A 417 36.92 -15.17 29.41
CA ASP A 417 38.04 -14.26 29.20
C ASP A 417 37.68 -13.18 28.17
N LYS A 418 37.00 -13.56 27.06
CA LYS A 418 36.47 -12.60 26.09
C LYS A 418 35.41 -11.68 26.67
N LEU A 419 34.56 -12.16 27.58
CA LEU A 419 33.54 -11.33 28.24
C LEU A 419 34.15 -10.20 29.08
N GLN A 420 35.32 -10.41 29.69
CA GLN A 420 36.02 -9.37 30.47
C GLN A 420 36.45 -8.18 29.61
N GLY A 421 36.68 -8.38 28.30
CA GLY A 421 37.03 -7.32 27.36
C GLY A 421 35.84 -6.51 26.83
N LEU A 422 34.61 -6.82 27.24
CA LEU A 422 33.38 -6.20 26.74
C LEU A 422 32.63 -5.44 27.84
N GLN A 423 31.75 -4.51 27.44
CA GLN A 423 30.88 -3.80 28.38
C GLN A 423 29.73 -4.72 28.82
N ILE A 424 29.83 -5.24 30.04
CA ILE A 424 28.84 -6.16 30.61
C ILE A 424 27.69 -5.38 31.27
N PRO A 425 26.42 -5.69 30.93
CA PRO A 425 25.27 -5.14 31.66
C PRO A 425 25.26 -5.58 33.14
N ALA A 426 24.89 -4.68 34.05
CA ALA A 426 24.89 -4.92 35.50
C ALA A 426 24.11 -6.19 35.92
N ARG A 427 23.07 -6.56 35.17
CA ARG A 427 22.27 -7.77 35.39
C ARG A 427 23.09 -9.06 35.31
N PHE A 428 24.10 -9.11 34.45
CA PHE A 428 24.91 -10.31 34.20
C PHE A 428 26.22 -10.32 34.94
N GLN A 429 26.69 -9.18 35.43
CA GLN A 429 28.00 -9.02 36.04
C GLN A 429 28.28 -10.06 37.14
N LYS A 430 27.39 -10.18 38.14
CA LYS A 430 27.55 -11.16 39.23
C LYS A 430 27.59 -12.60 38.72
N SER A 431 26.75 -12.95 37.75
CA SER A 431 26.71 -14.31 37.18
C SER A 431 27.97 -14.62 36.38
N ILE A 432 28.52 -13.64 35.66
CA ILE A 432 29.74 -13.79 34.86
C ILE A 432 30.96 -13.91 35.77
N GLU A 433 31.05 -13.09 36.82
CA GLU A 433 32.12 -13.16 37.83
C GLU A 433 32.12 -14.51 38.55
N LEU A 434 30.95 -14.98 39.01
CA LEU A 434 30.81 -16.32 39.59
C LEU A 434 31.18 -17.42 38.58
N GLY A 435 30.76 -17.29 37.32
CA GLY A 435 31.13 -18.21 36.24
C GLY A 435 32.64 -18.29 36.01
N SER A 436 33.31 -17.13 35.95
CA SER A 436 34.75 -17.01 35.76
C SER A 436 35.55 -17.57 36.94
N LEU A 437 35.06 -17.44 38.18
CA LEU A 437 35.68 -18.07 39.34
C LEU A 437 35.50 -19.59 39.34
N THR A 438 34.28 -20.05 39.09
CA THR A 438 33.94 -21.48 39.15
C THR A 438 34.53 -22.31 38.01
N ILE A 439 34.82 -21.72 36.84
CA ILE A 439 35.45 -22.46 35.74
C ILE A 439 36.94 -22.77 36.03
N ARG A 440 37.59 -22.00 36.91
CA ARG A 440 38.99 -22.24 37.30
C ARG A 440 39.17 -23.56 38.06
N SER A 441 38.14 -24.06 38.73
CA SER A 441 38.18 -25.34 39.44
C SER A 441 37.90 -26.55 38.55
N LYS A 442 37.57 -26.35 37.28
CA LYS A 442 37.29 -27.42 36.30
C LYS A 442 38.57 -27.84 35.58
N PRO A 443 38.61 -28.97 34.87
CA PRO A 443 39.78 -29.38 34.08
C PRO A 443 39.91 -28.58 32.77
N PHE A 444 41.11 -28.53 32.18
CA PHE A 444 41.40 -27.84 30.91
C PHE A 444 41.28 -28.77 29.70
N HIS A 445 40.13 -29.43 29.57
CA HIS A 445 39.75 -30.17 28.37
C HIS A 445 38.29 -29.86 28.03
N ASP A 446 37.94 -30.06 26.76
CA ASP A 446 36.56 -30.03 26.29
C ASP A 446 36.05 -31.47 26.12
N SER A 447 34.74 -31.68 26.21
CA SER A 447 34.13 -32.98 25.91
C SER A 447 34.32 -33.33 24.43
N GLU A 448 34.70 -34.58 24.15
CA GLU A 448 34.92 -35.08 22.78
C GLU A 448 33.61 -35.19 21.98
N GLU A 449 32.49 -35.37 22.65
CA GLU A 449 31.15 -35.50 22.03
C GLU A 449 30.67 -34.20 21.35
N LEU A 450 31.18 -33.04 21.78
CA LEU A 450 30.76 -31.73 21.26
C LEU A 450 31.55 -31.29 20.02
N VAL A 451 32.59 -32.04 19.66
CA VAL A 451 33.54 -31.70 18.61
C VAL A 451 32.90 -31.98 17.24
N PRO A 452 32.75 -30.96 16.37
CA PRO A 452 32.08 -31.14 15.10
C PRO A 452 32.96 -31.91 14.12
N LEU A 453 32.39 -32.98 13.56
CA LEU A 453 33.00 -33.78 12.50
C LEU A 453 32.76 -33.12 11.14
N CYS A 454 33.80 -33.06 10.30
CA CYS A 454 33.61 -32.72 8.90
C CYS A 454 33.29 -33.99 8.09
N TYR A 455 32.09 -34.09 7.54
CA TYR A 455 31.66 -35.25 6.76
C TYR A 455 32.37 -35.41 5.41
N ARG A 456 33.14 -34.41 4.96
CA ARG A 456 33.97 -34.52 3.74
C ARG A 456 35.33 -35.17 4.01
N CYS A 457 36.02 -34.78 5.07
CA CYS A 457 37.40 -35.22 5.34
C CYS A 457 37.54 -36.03 6.64
N SER A 458 36.42 -36.36 7.28
CA SER A 458 36.32 -37.08 8.57
C SER A 458 37.22 -36.50 9.67
N THR A 459 37.59 -35.22 9.55
CA THR A 459 38.47 -34.53 10.49
C THR A 459 37.62 -33.90 11.59
N ASN A 460 38.02 -34.12 12.84
CA ASN A 460 37.45 -33.45 14.00
C ASN A 460 37.90 -31.98 14.05
N ASN A 461 36.95 -31.05 14.04
CA ASN A 461 37.25 -29.62 13.99
C ASN A 461 37.26 -29.02 15.39
N PRO A 462 38.20 -28.11 15.71
CA PRO A 462 38.18 -27.44 17.01
C PRO A 462 36.90 -26.63 17.19
N LEU A 463 36.42 -26.55 18.45
CA LEU A 463 35.20 -25.80 18.78
C LEU A 463 35.28 -24.30 18.45
N LEU A 464 36.51 -23.76 18.38
CA LEU A 464 36.79 -22.39 17.96
C LEU A 464 37.60 -22.43 16.68
N ASN A 465 37.05 -21.84 15.62
CA ASN A 465 37.75 -21.66 14.36
C ASN A 465 37.83 -20.18 13.99
N ASN A 466 39.04 -19.68 13.77
CA ASN A 466 39.27 -18.30 13.32
C ASN A 466 38.85 -18.08 11.86
N LEU A 467 38.74 -19.15 11.07
CA LEU A 467 38.29 -19.11 9.67
C LEU A 467 36.76 -19.03 9.54
N GLY A 468 36.02 -19.11 10.65
CA GLY A 468 34.57 -19.09 10.70
C GLY A 468 33.95 -20.49 10.64
N ASN A 469 32.73 -20.59 10.10
CA ASN A 469 31.96 -21.83 10.01
C ASN A 469 32.39 -22.73 8.84
N VAL A 470 33.69 -23.01 8.75
CA VAL A 470 34.31 -23.87 7.73
C VAL A 470 35.19 -24.93 8.39
N CYS A 471 35.42 -26.03 7.70
CA CYS A 471 36.40 -27.03 8.16
C CYS A 471 37.82 -26.45 8.15
N ILE A 472 38.63 -26.79 9.16
CA ILE A 472 40.03 -26.33 9.23
C ILE A 472 40.94 -27.02 8.20
N ASN A 473 40.60 -28.25 7.79
CA ASN A 473 41.40 -29.06 6.88
C ASN A 473 40.99 -28.83 5.42
N CYS A 474 39.73 -29.13 5.05
CA CYS A 474 39.25 -29.03 3.66
C CYS A 474 38.55 -27.72 3.31
N ARG A 475 38.37 -26.80 4.28
CA ARG A 475 37.66 -25.51 4.11
C ARG A 475 36.23 -25.59 3.59
N GLN A 476 35.62 -26.78 3.60
CA GLN A 476 34.20 -26.96 3.30
C GLN A 476 33.36 -26.14 4.27
N PRO A 477 32.43 -25.29 3.78
CA PRO A 477 31.42 -24.66 4.62
C PRO A 477 30.54 -25.71 5.29
N PHE A 478 30.32 -25.58 6.59
CA PHE A 478 29.41 -26.46 7.30
C PHE A 478 27.96 -26.12 6.93
N VAL A 479 27.19 -27.17 6.60
CA VAL A 479 25.75 -27.07 6.43
C VAL A 479 25.12 -27.35 7.78
N PHE A 480 24.35 -26.41 8.32
CA PHE A 480 23.72 -26.55 9.62
C PHE A 480 22.25 -26.91 9.51
N SER A 481 21.72 -27.64 10.49
CA SER A 481 20.29 -27.77 10.70
C SER A 481 19.73 -26.43 11.21
N ALA A 482 18.70 -25.90 10.57
CA ALA A 482 18.10 -24.62 10.98
C ALA A 482 17.29 -24.70 12.30
N SER A 483 17.13 -25.89 12.89
CA SER A 483 16.56 -26.10 14.24
C SER A 483 17.65 -26.16 15.32
N SER A 484 18.51 -27.17 15.24
CA SER A 484 19.50 -27.53 16.26
C SER A 484 20.87 -26.87 16.07
N TYR A 485 21.13 -26.32 14.87
CA TYR A 485 22.44 -25.81 14.43
C TYR A 485 23.58 -26.83 14.55
N GLU A 486 23.23 -28.12 14.47
CA GLU A 486 24.18 -29.22 14.30
C GLU A 486 24.66 -29.29 12.86
N VAL A 487 25.87 -29.79 12.65
CA VAL A 487 26.44 -29.98 11.31
C VAL A 487 25.73 -31.17 10.68
N LEU A 488 25.06 -30.95 9.56
CA LEU A 488 24.38 -31.99 8.82
C LEU A 488 25.39 -32.84 8.03
N HIS A 489 25.03 -34.10 7.81
CA HIS A 489 25.77 -35.11 7.05
C HIS A 489 25.77 -34.85 5.54
N LEU A 490 25.83 -33.58 5.13
CA LEU A 490 25.69 -33.11 3.75
C LEU A 490 27.00 -32.58 3.21
N VAL A 491 27.33 -32.98 1.98
CA VAL A 491 28.47 -32.43 1.22
C VAL A 491 27.94 -31.78 -0.05
N GLU A 492 28.29 -30.50 -0.25
CA GLU A 492 27.99 -29.77 -1.49
C GLU A 492 28.89 -30.28 -2.62
N PHE A 493 28.30 -30.52 -3.79
CA PHE A 493 29.04 -30.89 -4.99
C PHE A 493 28.59 -30.06 -6.19
N TYR A 494 29.49 -29.96 -7.18
CA TYR A 494 29.35 -29.15 -8.37
C TYR A 494 29.35 -30.06 -9.61
N LEU A 495 28.57 -29.67 -10.61
CA LEU A 495 28.48 -30.41 -11.88
C LEU A 495 29.69 -30.09 -12.77
N GLU A 496 30.14 -31.07 -13.54
CA GLU A 496 31.17 -30.90 -14.57
C GLU A 496 30.68 -30.00 -15.72
N ASP A 497 31.61 -29.22 -16.31
CA ASP A 497 31.33 -28.31 -17.41
C ASP A 497 30.76 -29.07 -18.63
N GLY A 498 29.49 -28.80 -18.96
CA GLY A 498 28.79 -29.44 -20.08
C GLY A 498 27.60 -30.32 -19.70
N ILE A 499 27.26 -30.43 -18.41
CA ILE A 499 26.00 -31.04 -17.93
C ILE A 499 25.00 -29.91 -17.60
N THR A 500 23.79 -29.95 -18.16
CA THR A 500 22.73 -29.01 -17.77
C THR A 500 22.08 -29.45 -16.45
N ASP A 501 21.52 -28.50 -15.69
CA ASP A 501 20.84 -28.82 -14.41
C ASP A 501 19.69 -29.83 -14.60
N GLU A 502 19.01 -29.78 -15.75
CA GLU A 502 17.94 -30.69 -16.18
C GLU A 502 18.48 -32.08 -16.53
N GLU A 503 19.61 -32.17 -17.23
CA GLU A 503 20.30 -33.43 -17.53
C GLU A 503 20.79 -34.07 -16.23
N ALA A 504 21.35 -33.30 -15.30
CA ALA A 504 21.79 -33.80 -14.00
C ALA A 504 20.64 -34.40 -13.17
N VAL A 505 19.47 -33.74 -13.14
CA VAL A 505 18.28 -34.29 -12.47
C VAL A 505 17.80 -35.57 -13.14
N ALA A 506 17.74 -35.61 -14.48
CA ALA A 506 17.36 -36.81 -15.21
C ALA A 506 18.31 -37.99 -14.95
N LEU A 507 19.62 -37.73 -14.83
CA LEU A 507 20.63 -38.74 -14.51
C LEU A 507 20.53 -39.28 -13.08
N ILE A 508 20.07 -38.46 -12.12
CA ILE A 508 19.83 -38.89 -10.73
C ILE A 508 18.51 -39.67 -10.61
N ASP A 509 17.49 -39.27 -11.39
CA ASP A 509 16.18 -39.94 -11.39
C ASP A 509 16.22 -41.28 -12.17
N LEU A 510 17.22 -41.48 -13.02
CA LEU A 510 17.56 -42.77 -13.64
C LEU A 510 18.22 -43.70 -12.60
N GLU A 511 17.42 -44.17 -11.64
CA GLU A 511 17.87 -45.16 -10.67
C GLU A 511 18.32 -46.44 -11.39
N VAL A 512 19.62 -46.72 -11.40
CA VAL A 512 20.12 -48.06 -11.71
C VAL A 512 19.95 -48.89 -10.43
N PRO A 513 19.12 -49.95 -10.43
CA PRO A 513 19.00 -50.81 -9.26
C PRO A 513 20.39 -51.36 -8.91
N ARG A 514 20.90 -51.04 -7.72
CA ARG A 514 22.03 -51.78 -7.15
C ARG A 514 21.60 -53.23 -7.11
N LEU A 515 22.20 -54.08 -7.94
CA LEU A 515 22.03 -55.53 -7.84
C LEU A 515 22.44 -55.90 -6.42
N ASN A 516 21.47 -56.24 -5.57
CA ASN A 516 21.72 -56.88 -4.28
C ASN A 516 22.49 -58.17 -4.52
N LYS A 517 23.82 -58.07 -4.57
CA LYS A 517 24.71 -59.23 -4.63
C LYS A 517 25.24 -59.47 -3.23
N ARG A 518 24.46 -60.25 -2.48
CA ARG A 518 24.91 -61.35 -1.60
C ARG A 518 23.77 -61.69 -0.63
N GLU A 519 22.81 -62.49 -1.10
CA GLU A 519 22.26 -63.51 -0.21
C GLU A 519 23.42 -64.48 0.12
N ASN A 520 23.84 -64.44 1.39
CA ASN A 520 24.30 -65.59 2.17
C ASN A 520 25.13 -66.67 1.44
N LYS A 521 26.45 -66.50 1.41
CA LYS A 521 27.37 -67.65 1.33
C LYS A 521 27.69 -68.16 2.73
N TRP A 522 26.71 -68.79 3.36
CA TRP A 522 26.95 -69.71 4.48
C TRP A 522 27.06 -71.11 3.87
N GLN A 523 28.22 -71.77 4.01
CA GLN A 523 28.37 -73.18 3.65
C GLN A 523 28.41 -74.02 4.94
N GLU A 524 27.30 -74.67 5.24
CA GLU A 524 27.28 -75.75 6.23
C GLU A 524 27.84 -77.03 5.62
N MET A 525 28.88 -77.58 6.24
CA MET A 525 29.29 -78.96 5.98
C MET A 525 28.83 -79.84 7.13
N MET A 526 28.03 -80.85 6.80
CA MET A 526 27.65 -81.91 7.71
C MET A 526 28.62 -83.08 7.55
N SER A 527 29.35 -83.40 8.62
CA SER A 527 30.02 -84.70 8.77
C SER A 527 29.38 -85.43 9.94
N ASP A 528 29.36 -86.76 9.87
CA ASP A 528 28.45 -87.62 10.64
C ASP A 528 28.56 -87.45 12.18
N HIS A 529 29.62 -86.81 12.71
CA HIS A 529 29.81 -86.60 14.16
C HIS A 529 30.25 -85.17 14.56
N ALA A 530 30.16 -84.16 13.67
CA ALA A 530 30.32 -82.75 14.06
C ALA A 530 29.75 -81.77 13.02
N GLN A 531 29.05 -80.74 13.51
CA GLN A 531 28.67 -79.55 12.73
C GLN A 531 29.74 -78.48 12.92
N SER A 532 30.36 -78.01 11.83
CA SER A 532 31.36 -76.94 11.86
C SER A 532 31.02 -75.86 10.85
N LEU A 533 30.79 -74.63 11.33
CA LEU A 533 30.67 -73.43 10.51
C LEU A 533 32.07 -72.88 10.21
N ARG A 534 32.42 -72.78 8.92
CA ARG A 534 33.61 -72.05 8.47
C ARG A 534 33.18 -70.70 7.90
N LEU A 535 33.69 -69.63 8.51
CA LEU A 535 33.79 -68.32 7.90
C LEU A 535 35.07 -68.32 7.06
N ASP A 536 34.94 -68.33 5.74
CA ASP A 536 36.09 -68.10 4.86
C ASP A 536 36.49 -66.63 4.99
N ASP A 537 37.56 -66.38 5.74
CA ASP A 537 38.21 -65.08 5.91
C ASP A 537 39.11 -64.74 4.71
N ASN A 538 38.65 -65.06 3.49
CA ASN A 538 39.17 -64.44 2.27
C ASN A 538 38.34 -63.18 2.01
N THR A 539 38.47 -62.22 2.92
CA THR A 539 38.16 -60.82 2.66
C THR A 539 39.27 -60.27 1.76
N ASP A 540 39.17 -60.55 0.47
CA ASP A 540 39.63 -59.56 -0.51
C ASP A 540 38.87 -58.27 -0.16
N ILE A 541 39.60 -57.34 0.46
CA ILE A 541 39.20 -55.97 0.72
C ILE A 541 39.00 -55.34 -0.66
N ILE A 542 37.82 -55.56 -1.25
CA ILE A 542 37.31 -54.68 -2.28
C ILE A 542 36.68 -53.55 -1.48
N GLU A 543 37.43 -52.46 -1.36
CA GLU A 543 36.89 -51.13 -1.06
C GLU A 543 35.74 -50.89 -2.07
N ASP A 544 34.51 -51.21 -1.65
CA ASP A 544 33.27 -50.83 -2.33
C ASP A 544 33.02 -49.33 -2.04
N ASP A 545 34.06 -48.52 -2.20
CA ASP A 545 34.00 -47.07 -2.02
C ASP A 545 33.14 -46.52 -3.15
N ASP A 546 31.96 -46.02 -2.78
CA ASP A 546 31.08 -45.29 -3.67
C ASP A 546 31.92 -44.30 -4.52
N PRO A 547 31.75 -44.26 -5.85
CA PRO A 547 32.56 -43.40 -6.74
C PRO A 547 32.61 -41.93 -6.32
N PHE A 548 31.63 -41.46 -5.55
CA PHE A 548 31.64 -40.15 -4.93
C PHE A 548 32.51 -40.07 -3.67
N THR A 549 32.45 -41.05 -2.77
CA THR A 549 33.26 -41.11 -1.55
C THR A 549 34.74 -41.21 -1.89
N ALA A 550 35.09 -41.97 -2.93
CA ALA A 550 36.45 -42.04 -3.46
C ALA A 550 36.99 -40.66 -3.93
N LYS A 551 36.11 -39.78 -4.43
CA LYS A 551 36.47 -38.41 -4.82
C LYS A 551 36.62 -37.44 -3.64
N LEU A 552 36.07 -37.76 -2.46
CA LEU A 552 36.24 -36.93 -1.26
C LEU A 552 37.66 -37.07 -0.68
N SER A 553 38.30 -38.23 -0.90
CA SER A 553 39.59 -38.62 -0.33
C SER A 553 40.80 -37.95 -0.98
N PHE A 554 40.67 -37.43 -2.21
CA PHE A 554 41.83 -37.17 -3.07
C PHE A 554 42.58 -35.84 -2.79
N GLU A 555 42.04 -34.92 -1.99
CA GLU A 555 42.60 -33.56 -1.85
C GLU A 555 42.57 -33.02 -0.42
N GLN A 556 43.33 -33.64 0.48
CA GLN A 556 43.51 -33.17 1.85
C GLN A 556 44.80 -32.33 1.95
N GLY A 557 44.69 -31.04 2.30
CA GLY A 557 45.85 -30.20 2.68
C GLY A 557 46.12 -28.92 1.89
N GLY A 558 45.23 -28.49 0.98
CA GLY A 558 45.37 -27.23 0.23
C GLY A 558 45.03 -25.97 1.04
N SER A 559 45.67 -24.84 0.72
CA SER A 559 45.34 -23.52 1.27
C SER A 559 44.13 -22.86 0.60
N GLU A 560 43.46 -23.54 -0.33
CA GLU A 560 42.31 -23.04 -1.07
C GLU A 560 41.18 -24.08 -1.06
N PHE A 561 39.94 -23.61 -1.08
CA PHE A 561 38.77 -24.49 -1.12
C PHE A 561 38.62 -25.07 -2.53
N VAL A 562 38.68 -26.40 -2.65
CA VAL A 562 38.43 -27.09 -3.92
C VAL A 562 37.04 -27.73 -3.89
N PRO A 563 36.13 -27.35 -4.80
CA PRO A 563 34.79 -27.94 -4.87
C PRO A 563 34.84 -29.40 -5.36
N VAL A 564 33.92 -30.24 -4.88
CA VAL A 564 33.78 -31.63 -5.36
C VAL A 564 33.09 -31.62 -6.71
N ILE A 565 33.80 -31.92 -7.80
CA ILE A 565 33.25 -31.95 -9.16
C ILE A 565 32.79 -33.38 -9.53
N VAL A 566 31.54 -33.49 -9.98
CA VAL A 566 30.88 -34.77 -10.24
C VAL A 566 30.60 -34.93 -11.74
N ASN A 567 31.03 -36.06 -12.31
CA ASN A 567 30.84 -36.42 -13.71
C ASN A 567 29.54 -37.24 -13.88
N ARG A 568 29.04 -37.35 -15.12
CA ARG A 568 27.82 -38.10 -15.48
C ARG A 568 27.73 -39.50 -14.87
N ALA A 569 28.83 -40.26 -14.86
CA ALA A 569 28.88 -41.62 -14.32
C ALA A 569 28.63 -41.67 -12.80
N VAL A 570 29.09 -40.66 -12.06
CA VAL A 570 28.91 -40.59 -10.61
C VAL A 570 27.49 -40.12 -10.25
N LEU A 571 26.88 -39.26 -11.08
CA LEU A 571 25.46 -38.88 -10.95
C LEU A 571 24.54 -40.08 -11.14
N GLN A 572 24.82 -40.96 -12.10
CA GLN A 572 24.06 -42.19 -12.35
C GLN A 572 24.16 -43.21 -11.21
N SER A 573 25.24 -43.19 -10.43
CA SER A 573 25.41 -44.09 -9.28
C SER A 573 24.73 -43.58 -7.99
N MET A 574 24.26 -42.32 -7.99
CA MET A 574 23.60 -41.71 -6.83
C MET A 574 22.11 -42.05 -6.81
N SER A 575 21.57 -42.27 -5.61
CA SER A 575 20.13 -42.41 -5.43
C SER A 575 19.47 -41.04 -5.28
N ARG A 576 18.21 -40.91 -5.72
CA ARG A 576 17.44 -39.67 -5.52
C ARG A 576 17.21 -39.34 -4.05
N ARG A 577 17.18 -40.35 -3.18
CA ARG A 577 16.96 -40.19 -1.74
C ARG A 577 18.13 -39.50 -1.04
N ASP A 578 19.33 -39.69 -1.57
CA ASP A 578 20.55 -39.15 -0.97
C ASP A 578 20.90 -37.75 -1.48
N VAL A 579 20.21 -37.25 -2.51
CA VAL A 579 20.54 -35.96 -3.14
C VAL A 579 19.47 -34.91 -2.88
N LEU A 580 19.88 -33.80 -2.27
CA LEU A 580 19.06 -32.60 -2.05
C LEU A 580 19.46 -31.51 -3.05
N ILE A 581 18.47 -30.89 -3.69
CA ILE A 581 18.68 -29.92 -4.76
C ILE A 581 18.03 -28.59 -4.39
N LYS A 582 18.82 -27.55 -4.16
CA LYS A 582 18.32 -26.18 -3.98
C LYS A 582 18.08 -25.55 -5.35
N ARG A 583 16.80 -25.50 -5.75
CA ARG A 583 16.37 -24.96 -7.05
C ARG A 583 16.15 -23.46 -6.96
N TRP A 584 17.24 -22.71 -6.89
CA TRP A 584 17.17 -21.26 -6.91
C TRP A 584 16.61 -20.75 -8.25
N PRO A 585 15.82 -19.67 -8.25
CA PRO A 585 15.38 -19.04 -9.50
C PRO A 585 16.58 -18.44 -10.24
N LYS A 586 16.46 -18.31 -11.56
CA LYS A 586 17.46 -17.59 -12.38
C LYS A 586 17.57 -16.16 -11.82
N PRO A 587 18.78 -15.62 -11.61
CA PRO A 587 20.05 -16.00 -12.25
C PRO A 587 20.99 -16.94 -11.47
N LEU A 588 20.58 -17.45 -10.31
CA LEU A 588 21.42 -18.39 -9.55
C LEU A 588 21.40 -19.79 -10.18
N ARG A 589 22.52 -20.51 -10.08
CA ARG A 589 22.60 -21.93 -10.45
C ARG A 589 22.02 -22.80 -9.33
N TRP A 590 21.56 -24.00 -9.69
CA TRP A 590 21.12 -24.96 -8.68
C TRP A 590 22.30 -25.46 -7.86
N GLN A 591 22.07 -25.66 -6.57
CA GLN A 591 23.07 -26.22 -5.66
C GLN A 591 22.69 -27.65 -5.31
N TYR A 592 23.68 -28.54 -5.35
CA TYR A 592 23.48 -29.96 -5.12
C TYR A 592 24.22 -30.39 -3.86
N TYR A 593 23.51 -31.13 -3.01
CA TYR A 593 24.03 -31.66 -1.76
C TYR A 593 23.77 -33.15 -1.72
N ARG A 594 24.76 -33.93 -1.27
CA ARG A 594 24.62 -35.36 -1.04
C ARG A 594 24.66 -35.67 0.46
N SER A 595 23.69 -36.44 0.94
CA SER A 595 23.69 -37.04 2.27
C SER A 595 24.61 -38.25 2.29
N LEU A 596 25.48 -38.30 3.30
CA LEU A 596 26.39 -39.43 3.53
C LEU A 596 25.84 -40.42 4.55
N LEU A 597 24.82 -40.04 5.32
CA LEU A 597 24.10 -40.93 6.23
C LEU A 597 22.61 -40.94 5.86
N PRO A 598 22.13 -41.92 5.08
CA PRO A 598 20.72 -42.02 4.70
C PRO A 598 19.78 -42.34 5.87
N ASP A 599 20.30 -42.95 6.95
CA ASP A 599 19.52 -43.26 8.16
C ASP A 599 19.09 -42.00 8.92
N ALA A 600 19.88 -40.93 8.84
CA ALA A 600 19.53 -39.63 9.40
C ALA A 600 18.77 -38.82 8.34
N SER A 601 17.43 -38.95 8.33
CA SER A 601 16.60 -38.27 7.34
C SER A 601 16.66 -36.74 7.48
N ILE A 602 16.87 -36.06 6.36
CA ILE A 602 16.98 -34.60 6.27
C ILE A 602 15.87 -34.09 5.35
N THR A 603 15.12 -33.10 5.83
CA THR A 603 14.06 -32.45 5.06
C THR A 603 14.47 -31.01 4.74
N MET A 604 14.23 -30.59 3.51
CA MET A 604 14.48 -29.22 3.05
C MET A 604 13.16 -28.51 2.79
N CYS A 605 13.03 -27.27 3.28
CA CYS A 605 11.84 -26.47 3.01
C CYS A 605 11.78 -26.08 1.51
N PRO A 606 10.63 -26.26 0.82
CA PRO A 606 10.52 -26.01 -0.63
C PRO A 606 10.57 -24.52 -1.01
N SER A 607 10.50 -23.60 -0.05
CA SER A 607 10.49 -22.15 -0.32
C SER A 607 11.77 -21.43 0.09
N CYS A 608 12.30 -21.70 1.29
CA CYS A 608 13.54 -21.07 1.75
C CYS A 608 14.79 -21.91 1.57
N PHE A 609 14.64 -23.17 1.14
CA PHE A 609 15.75 -24.12 0.97
C PHE A 609 16.63 -24.32 2.21
N GLN A 610 16.12 -23.97 3.40
CA GLN A 610 16.75 -24.30 4.67
C GLN A 610 16.56 -25.79 4.96
N MET A 611 17.60 -26.39 5.54
CA MET A 611 17.69 -27.83 5.79
C MET A 611 17.49 -28.10 7.28
N PHE A 612 16.78 -29.17 7.58
CA PHE A 612 16.39 -29.56 8.93
C PHE A 612 16.50 -31.08 9.08
N HIS A 613 16.70 -31.56 10.30
CA HIS A 613 16.34 -32.94 10.61
C HIS A 613 14.82 -33.11 10.43
N THR A 614 14.38 -34.21 9.83
CA THR A 614 12.96 -34.40 9.49
C THR A 614 12.07 -34.34 10.73
N GLU A 615 12.47 -34.99 11.83
CA GLU A 615 11.71 -35.03 13.08
C GLU A 615 11.52 -33.62 13.68
N ASP A 616 12.59 -32.82 13.69
CA ASP A 616 12.54 -31.43 14.16
C ASP A 616 11.64 -30.56 13.27
N TYR A 617 11.74 -30.74 11.95
CA TYR A 617 10.95 -29.98 11.00
C TYR A 617 9.46 -30.27 11.17
N GLU A 618 9.06 -31.53 11.25
CA GLU A 618 7.68 -31.95 11.48
C GLU A 618 7.14 -31.38 12.80
N LEU A 619 7.94 -31.44 13.88
CA LEU A 619 7.55 -30.88 15.17
C LEU A 619 7.34 -29.36 15.10
N LEU A 620 8.28 -28.61 14.52
CA LEU A 620 8.19 -27.15 14.41
C LEU A 620 7.02 -26.72 13.53
N VAL A 621 6.79 -27.46 12.46
CA VAL A 621 5.69 -27.23 11.53
C VAL A 621 4.34 -27.52 12.21
N LEU A 622 4.22 -28.57 13.03
CA LEU A 622 3.02 -28.84 13.83
C LEU A 622 2.76 -27.77 14.89
N GLN A 623 3.80 -27.19 15.48
CA GLN A 623 3.66 -26.13 16.50
C GLN A 623 3.22 -24.79 15.91
N HIS A 624 3.76 -24.42 14.75
CA HIS A 624 3.58 -23.09 14.17
C HIS A 624 2.65 -23.05 12.95
N ASN A 625 2.23 -24.21 12.42
CA ASN A 625 1.50 -24.37 11.15
C ASN A 625 2.21 -23.74 9.94
N CYS A 626 3.49 -23.43 10.07
CA CYS A 626 4.30 -22.79 9.06
C CYS A 626 5.78 -23.14 9.23
N CYS A 627 6.58 -22.89 8.18
CA CYS A 627 8.03 -23.04 8.29
C CYS A 627 8.60 -22.01 9.29
N PRO A 628 9.47 -22.43 10.24
CA PRO A 628 10.03 -21.54 11.26
C PRO A 628 10.89 -20.40 10.70
N PHE A 629 11.42 -20.56 9.47
CA PHE A 629 12.30 -19.57 8.84
C PHE A 629 11.53 -18.63 7.89
N CYS A 630 10.76 -19.17 6.94
CA CYS A 630 10.06 -18.38 5.92
C CYS A 630 8.56 -18.22 6.14
N ARG A 631 8.00 -18.76 7.22
CA ARG A 631 6.58 -18.61 7.61
C ARG A 631 5.57 -19.08 6.55
N ARG A 632 6.00 -19.80 5.52
CA ARG A 632 5.10 -20.41 4.53
C ARG A 632 4.25 -21.48 5.20
N ARG A 633 2.93 -21.45 4.95
CA ARG A 633 2.00 -22.49 5.39
C ARG A 633 2.13 -23.74 4.51
N ILE A 634 1.94 -24.90 5.11
CA ILE A 634 2.10 -26.20 4.44
C ILE A 634 1.08 -26.35 3.29
N ASP A 635 -0.14 -25.85 3.47
CA ASP A 635 -1.26 -26.01 2.51
C ASP A 635 -1.03 -25.34 1.15
N GLU A 636 -0.05 -24.44 1.04
CA GLU A 636 0.29 -23.77 -0.22
C GLU A 636 1.21 -24.62 -1.12
N SER A 637 1.53 -25.87 -0.77
CA SER A 637 2.48 -26.70 -1.53
C SER A 637 1.91 -27.37 -2.78
N ASN A 638 0.62 -27.23 -3.10
CA ASN A 638 -0.05 -27.92 -4.22
C ASN A 638 -0.88 -27.02 -5.16
N GLN A 639 -0.49 -25.74 -5.36
CA GLN A 639 -1.02 -24.94 -6.48
C GLN A 639 0.11 -24.47 -7.40
#